data_AF-A0A8J2WI37-F1
#
_entry.id   AF-A0A8J2WI37-F1
#
_cell.length_a   1.000
_cell.length_b   1.000
_cell.length_c   1.000
_cell.angle_alpha   90.00
_cell.angle_beta   90.00
_cell.angle_gamma   90.00
#
_symmetry.space_group_name_H-M   'P 1'
#
loop_
_entity.id
_entity.type
_entity.pdbx_description
1 polymer ?
#
loop_
_entity_poly.entity_id
_entity_poly.type
_entity_poly.pdbx_seq_one_letter_code
_entity_poly.pdbx_strand_id
1 'polypeptide(L)'
;MKLFYGLVIHSKSIDDLRFLPNTALIVEHGKIVYIEESADVDKIQQQYQISPENVVVLKENEFLMPGMIDTHIHAPQYVNAGFGLELPLLGWLNKYTFPTEARFSDLNFANEVYTRVVANTLSNGTTTAMYFATIHKESALLLGDIAHQIGQRAFVGKVSMDQNSPDYYIEEKSSAIKEIEDFITTLQSKNYPNVQPVITPRFAITCSMELMKNLSELASKYNVNIQTHVSENPAECEVAVSLHEGCRDYVDIYAQANLLTAKTILAHGIYLSDDELEVLHKFQTSISHCPNSNCSIRSGMCDVRRLMMKGLHVGLGTDVSGGFNPSILDAMRFAITVSNILSLSKSEDYKPLNFKDVFFMSTLGGAQALGVGDKIGSFEIGKDFDALVINLSQTDGNLELWPNESIENRLSKWIHLGDDRTISRVYVHGVEVKEGASNILRVKRLGSKRNEACPEGCNCDSNQNWKCANLNTLGDIWKNSTRAVQELTLSNVTDLNSYSDHFGASFESVQRLRIQKSSISRVSALFIDSFPKVEKVFLEDNQFSCSEHILALQTWESKIPTQTDKLLLCSSPDGMAGTELFEALKIIARVKEECPTSCRCWLKSMKSQYSVPNLFVNCSQSNLKVIPDSLPKSLVIELDLSHNQIEDASPLFSLPFYQNVSVLNLAHNHIQDINVSNDARHKNHFRLLNLSYNKFTKLPENLIVDTDTFSYQPLIMLRSNPWTCDCNSVKRFQTIEMKQLHIIGDFIYLTCGGDLEGQLISSPTSLQRLCYVPAVAIMTIRCVNIFCFIFVGLALIKTAYDLRSMYAVDAHRNAGERVEEFQKD
;
A
#
# COMPACT_ATOMS: atom_id res chain seq x y z
N MET A 1 -18.36 -8.05 -34.76
CA MET A 1 -17.06 -7.49 -35.21
C MET A 1 -16.99 -6.03 -34.83
N LYS A 2 -15.79 -5.51 -34.52
CA LYS A 2 -15.50 -4.08 -34.38
C LYS A 2 -14.37 -3.70 -35.33
N LEU A 3 -14.46 -2.55 -35.97
CA LEU A 3 -13.44 -1.99 -36.85
C LEU A 3 -12.75 -0.83 -36.13
N PHE A 4 -11.43 -0.89 -36.00
CA PHE A 4 -10.60 0.22 -35.53
C PHE A 4 -9.86 0.82 -36.72
N TYR A 5 -9.84 2.14 -36.85
CA TYR A 5 -9.18 2.83 -37.95
C TYR A 5 -8.42 4.05 -37.47
N GLY A 6 -7.14 4.16 -37.83
CA GLY A 6 -6.32 5.33 -37.52
C GLY A 6 -4.82 5.01 -37.42
N LEU A 7 -4.11 5.72 -36.54
CA LEU A 7 -2.70 5.45 -36.27
C LEU A 7 -2.52 4.27 -35.33
N VAL A 8 -1.76 3.27 -35.76
CA VAL A 8 -1.47 2.05 -35.01
C VAL A 8 0.04 1.95 -34.76
N ILE A 9 0.43 1.73 -33.51
CA ILE A 9 1.84 1.64 -33.09
C ILE A 9 2.05 0.32 -32.36
N HIS A 10 2.95 -0.53 -32.85
CA HIS A 10 3.31 -1.78 -32.17
C HIS A 10 4.70 -2.29 -32.57
N SER A 11 5.29 -3.14 -31.73
CA SER A 11 6.53 -3.83 -32.07
C SER A 11 6.28 -5.19 -32.72
N LYS A 12 7.15 -5.58 -33.66
CA LYS A 12 7.27 -6.96 -34.18
C LYS A 12 8.51 -7.69 -33.65
N SER A 13 9.52 -6.93 -33.24
CA SER A 13 10.72 -7.40 -32.55
C SER A 13 11.35 -6.23 -31.78
N ILE A 14 12.47 -6.45 -31.08
CA ILE A 14 13.21 -5.39 -30.40
C ILE A 14 13.70 -4.29 -31.37
N ASP A 15 14.06 -4.67 -32.59
CA ASP A 15 14.60 -3.76 -33.61
C ASP A 15 13.52 -3.22 -34.56
N ASP A 16 12.26 -3.67 -34.41
CA ASP A 16 11.17 -3.36 -35.34
C ASP A 16 9.93 -2.79 -34.62
N LEU A 17 9.94 -1.48 -34.40
CA LEU A 17 8.78 -0.69 -33.98
C LEU A 17 8.10 -0.07 -35.20
N ARG A 18 6.82 -0.41 -35.40
CA ARG A 18 6.02 0.03 -36.55
C ARG A 18 5.10 1.19 -36.18
N PHE A 19 5.04 2.19 -37.06
CA PHE A 19 4.12 3.32 -37.02
C PHE A 19 3.27 3.25 -38.29
N LEU A 20 2.02 2.83 -38.15
CA LEU A 20 1.15 2.49 -39.27
C LEU A 20 -0.01 3.50 -39.32
N PRO A 21 0.09 4.60 -40.10
CA PRO A 21 -1.00 5.54 -40.28
C PRO A 21 -2.12 4.93 -41.13
N ASN A 22 -3.35 5.43 -40.97
CA ASN A 22 -4.51 5.02 -41.78
C ASN A 22 -4.70 3.49 -41.85
N THR A 23 -4.53 2.82 -40.72
CA THR A 23 -4.59 1.35 -40.64
C THR A 23 -5.92 0.89 -40.11
N ALA A 24 -6.54 -0.08 -40.78
CA ALA A 24 -7.79 -0.72 -40.38
C ALA A 24 -7.49 -2.06 -39.67
N LEU A 25 -8.08 -2.27 -38.49
CA LEU A 25 -8.05 -3.54 -37.75
C LEU A 25 -9.47 -4.01 -37.48
N ILE A 26 -9.78 -5.26 -37.83
CA ILE A 26 -11.07 -5.88 -37.47
C ILE A 26 -10.85 -6.85 -36.32
N VAL A 27 -11.66 -6.70 -35.27
CA VAL A 27 -11.70 -7.55 -34.09
C VAL A 27 -13.00 -8.33 -34.06
N GLU A 28 -12.90 -9.64 -33.93
CA GLU A 28 -14.04 -10.56 -33.82
C GLU A 28 -13.78 -11.58 -32.71
N HIS A 29 -14.75 -11.79 -31.81
CA HIS A 29 -14.61 -12.68 -30.66
C HIS A 29 -13.30 -12.49 -29.88
N GLY A 30 -12.91 -11.22 -29.67
CA GLY A 30 -11.68 -10.86 -28.97
C GLY A 30 -10.37 -11.05 -29.76
N LYS A 31 -10.44 -11.54 -31.00
CA LYS A 31 -9.29 -11.81 -31.86
C LYS A 31 -9.17 -10.80 -32.97
N ILE A 32 -7.93 -10.49 -33.35
CA ILE A 32 -7.63 -9.70 -34.55
C ILE A 32 -7.77 -10.62 -35.76
N VAL A 33 -8.71 -10.33 -36.65
CA VAL A 33 -9.01 -11.16 -37.83
C VAL A 33 -8.59 -10.52 -39.14
N TYR A 34 -8.33 -9.22 -39.14
CA TYR A 34 -7.92 -8.47 -40.33
C TYR A 34 -7.07 -7.27 -39.95
N ILE A 35 -6.06 -6.97 -40.78
CA ILE A 35 -5.24 -5.77 -40.72
C ILE A 35 -4.97 -5.31 -42.15
N GLU A 36 -5.22 -4.03 -42.43
CA GLU A 36 -4.84 -3.39 -43.69
C GLU A 36 -4.23 -2.01 -43.44
N GLU A 37 -3.03 -1.79 -43.97
CA GLU A 37 -2.32 -0.51 -43.94
C GLU A 37 -2.78 0.38 -45.10
N SER A 38 -2.79 1.71 -44.91
CA SER A 38 -3.26 2.67 -45.92
C SER A 38 -4.69 2.37 -46.42
N ALA A 39 -5.53 1.89 -45.50
CA ALA A 39 -6.88 1.45 -45.77
C ALA A 39 -7.84 2.63 -46.04
N ASP A 40 -8.89 2.34 -46.80
CA ASP A 40 -10.06 3.22 -46.95
C ASP A 40 -11.16 2.71 -46.03
N VAL A 41 -11.38 3.42 -44.91
CA VAL A 41 -12.27 2.95 -43.83
C VAL A 41 -13.69 2.67 -44.31
N ASP A 42 -14.22 3.48 -45.24
CA ASP A 42 -15.57 3.33 -45.76
C ASP A 42 -15.68 2.07 -46.62
N LYS A 43 -14.65 1.76 -47.42
CA LYS A 43 -14.60 0.52 -48.21
C LYS A 43 -14.52 -0.71 -47.31
N ILE A 44 -13.67 -0.69 -46.28
CA ILE A 44 -13.54 -1.81 -45.33
C ILE A 44 -14.84 -2.01 -44.57
N GLN A 45 -15.44 -0.92 -44.08
CA GLN A 45 -16.71 -0.99 -43.38
C GLN A 45 -17.80 -1.62 -44.26
N GLN A 46 -17.92 -1.20 -45.52
CA GLN A 46 -18.91 -1.74 -46.47
C GLN A 46 -18.63 -3.22 -46.82
N GLN A 47 -17.38 -3.56 -47.12
CA GLN A 47 -16.96 -4.92 -47.48
C GLN A 47 -17.31 -5.92 -46.38
N TYR A 48 -17.04 -5.58 -45.12
CA TYR A 48 -17.28 -6.43 -43.96
C TYR A 48 -18.66 -6.22 -43.32
N GLN A 49 -19.50 -5.34 -43.90
CA GLN A 49 -20.86 -5.03 -43.42
C GLN A 49 -20.89 -4.65 -41.93
N ILE A 50 -19.91 -3.88 -41.47
CA ILE A 50 -19.78 -3.46 -40.07
C ILE A 50 -20.68 -2.25 -39.83
N SER A 51 -21.58 -2.35 -38.85
CA SER A 51 -22.45 -1.24 -38.48
C SER A 51 -21.63 -0.02 -38.02
N PRO A 52 -22.04 1.23 -38.35
CA PRO A 52 -21.31 2.44 -37.98
C PRO A 52 -20.96 2.56 -36.49
N GLU A 53 -21.82 2.08 -35.59
CA GLU A 53 -21.61 2.09 -34.13
C GLU A 53 -20.47 1.18 -33.65
N ASN A 54 -20.06 0.22 -34.50
CA ASN A 54 -18.94 -0.69 -34.23
C ASN A 54 -17.64 -0.25 -34.93
N VAL A 55 -17.63 0.96 -35.50
CA VAL A 55 -16.44 1.57 -36.08
C VAL A 55 -15.85 2.58 -35.09
N VAL A 56 -14.59 2.38 -34.75
CA VAL A 56 -13.79 3.26 -33.89
C VAL A 56 -12.75 3.95 -34.76
N VAL A 57 -13.01 5.21 -35.10
CA VAL A 57 -12.05 6.07 -35.83
C VAL A 57 -11.24 6.88 -34.81
N LEU A 58 -9.92 6.70 -34.83
CA LEU A 58 -8.98 7.46 -33.98
C LEU A 58 -8.80 8.86 -34.56
N LYS A 59 -8.75 9.86 -33.68
CA LYS A 59 -8.48 11.25 -34.04
C LYS A 59 -6.99 11.48 -34.32
N GLU A 60 -6.66 12.66 -34.85
CA GLU A 60 -5.28 13.03 -35.23
C GLU A 60 -4.23 12.85 -34.12
N ASN A 61 -4.61 13.11 -32.87
CA ASN A 61 -3.74 12.98 -31.69
C ASN A 61 -4.02 11.72 -30.88
N GLU A 62 -4.75 10.77 -31.47
CA GLU A 62 -4.99 9.46 -30.89
C GLU A 62 -4.19 8.39 -31.62
N PHE A 63 -3.72 7.40 -30.88
CA PHE A 63 -3.12 6.20 -31.47
C PHE A 63 -3.51 4.94 -30.69
N LEU A 64 -3.55 3.83 -31.42
CA LEU A 64 -3.79 2.51 -30.88
C LEU A 64 -2.44 1.82 -30.64
N MET A 65 -2.23 1.24 -29.47
CA MET A 65 -1.06 0.43 -29.14
C MET A 65 -1.45 -0.85 -28.38
N PRO A 66 -0.62 -1.89 -28.36
CA PRO A 66 -0.87 -3.06 -27.52
C PRO A 66 -1.01 -2.66 -26.05
N GLY A 67 -1.81 -3.43 -25.32
CA GLY A 67 -1.90 -3.35 -23.87
C GLY A 67 -0.54 -3.52 -23.20
N MET A 68 -0.26 -2.74 -22.16
CA MET A 68 0.97 -2.89 -21.40
C MET A 68 0.90 -4.14 -20.53
N ILE A 69 2.06 -4.74 -20.30
CA ILE A 69 2.25 -5.99 -19.57
C ILE A 69 3.16 -5.75 -18.39
N ASP A 70 2.64 -5.99 -17.19
CA ASP A 70 3.41 -6.01 -15.96
C ASP A 70 3.82 -7.43 -15.63
N THR A 71 5.11 -7.70 -15.77
CA THR A 71 5.67 -9.05 -15.59
C THR A 71 6.01 -9.37 -14.15
N HIS A 72 5.90 -8.42 -13.22
CA HIS A 72 6.08 -8.67 -11.79
C HIS A 72 5.49 -7.56 -10.92
N ILE A 73 4.51 -7.93 -10.08
CA ILE A 73 3.88 -7.02 -9.12
C ILE A 73 3.35 -7.79 -7.90
N HIS A 74 3.54 -7.28 -6.68
CA HIS A 74 2.88 -7.84 -5.48
C HIS A 74 1.58 -7.09 -5.21
N ALA A 75 0.47 -7.71 -5.60
CA ALA A 75 -0.86 -7.20 -5.33
C ALA A 75 -1.11 -6.84 -3.85
N PRO A 76 -0.70 -7.66 -2.84
CA PRO A 76 -1.02 -7.36 -1.45
C PRO A 76 -0.26 -6.16 -0.89
N GLN A 77 0.86 -5.83 -1.51
CA GLN A 77 1.73 -4.76 -1.05
C GLN A 77 1.31 -3.39 -1.56
N TYR A 78 0.26 -3.29 -2.40
CA TYR A 78 -0.25 -2.00 -2.89
C TYR A 78 -0.56 -0.99 -1.77
N VAL A 79 -0.92 -1.46 -0.59
CA VAL A 79 -1.14 -0.60 0.60
C VAL A 79 0.12 0.08 1.13
N ASN A 80 1.30 -0.47 0.82
CA ASN A 80 2.61 0.06 1.23
C ASN A 80 3.23 0.97 0.14
N ALA A 81 2.59 1.09 -1.04
CA ALA A 81 3.13 1.83 -2.16
C ALA A 81 3.45 3.29 -1.75
N GLY A 82 4.73 3.67 -1.88
CA GLY A 82 5.20 5.03 -1.62
C GLY A 82 5.77 5.33 -0.23
N PHE A 83 5.90 4.35 0.69
CA PHE A 83 6.57 4.57 1.97
C PHE A 83 7.40 3.36 2.46
N GLY A 84 8.35 3.62 3.36
CA GLY A 84 9.28 2.60 3.87
C GLY A 84 10.54 2.39 3.01
N LEU A 85 10.68 3.14 1.90
CA LEU A 85 11.76 3.05 0.92
C LEU A 85 13.12 3.54 1.46
N GLU A 86 13.16 4.08 2.68
CA GLU A 86 14.41 4.43 3.35
C GLU A 86 15.22 3.20 3.81
N LEU A 87 14.59 2.02 3.87
CA LEU A 87 15.20 0.76 4.28
C LEU A 87 15.66 -0.09 3.08
N PRO A 88 16.77 -0.84 3.21
CA PRO A 88 17.14 -1.86 2.23
C PRO A 88 16.21 -3.08 2.30
N LEU A 89 16.20 -3.90 1.25
CA LEU A 89 15.31 -5.05 1.02
C LEU A 89 14.97 -5.86 2.29
N LEU A 90 15.96 -6.47 2.97
CA LEU A 90 15.69 -7.35 4.11
C LEU A 90 15.09 -6.61 5.32
N GLY A 91 15.49 -5.35 5.54
CA GLY A 91 14.91 -4.51 6.59
C GLY A 91 13.49 -4.07 6.26
N TRP A 92 13.24 -3.79 4.98
CA TRP A 92 11.93 -3.43 4.46
C TRP A 92 10.93 -4.59 4.55
N LEU A 93 11.35 -5.80 4.17
CA LEU A 93 10.53 -7.01 4.23
C LEU A 93 9.98 -7.26 5.66
N ASN A 94 10.88 -7.19 6.65
CA ASN A 94 10.53 -7.44 8.05
C ASN A 94 9.64 -6.34 8.66
N LYS A 95 9.87 -5.08 8.30
CA LYS A 95 9.16 -3.95 8.91
C LYS A 95 7.80 -3.67 8.27
N TYR A 96 7.67 -3.84 6.96
CA TYR A 96 6.48 -3.43 6.20
C TYR A 96 5.80 -4.59 5.48
N THR A 97 6.56 -5.44 4.81
CA THR A 97 5.99 -6.41 3.85
C THR A 97 5.31 -7.58 4.54
N PHE A 98 6.03 -8.35 5.38
CA PHE A 98 5.43 -9.50 6.07
C PHE A 98 4.26 -9.12 6.98
N PRO A 99 4.32 -8.02 7.78
CA PRO A 99 3.17 -7.58 8.56
C PRO A 99 1.95 -7.24 7.70
N THR A 100 2.17 -6.61 6.53
CA THR A 100 1.08 -6.28 5.60
C THR A 100 0.49 -7.52 4.95
N GLU A 101 1.33 -8.41 4.43
CA GLU A 101 0.88 -9.63 3.76
C GLU A 101 0.18 -10.61 4.71
N ALA A 102 0.57 -10.66 5.99
CA ALA A 102 -0.10 -11.47 7.01
C ALA A 102 -1.57 -11.10 7.22
N ARG A 103 -1.94 -9.83 6.99
CA ARG A 103 -3.32 -9.34 7.11
C ARG A 103 -4.24 -9.89 6.02
N PHE A 104 -3.71 -10.45 4.94
CA PHE A 104 -4.50 -11.08 3.88
C PHE A 104 -5.07 -12.43 4.30
N SER A 105 -4.88 -12.88 5.54
CA SER A 105 -5.75 -13.90 6.14
C SER A 105 -7.21 -13.43 6.26
N ASP A 106 -7.45 -12.11 6.31
CA ASP A 106 -8.78 -11.48 6.23
C ASP A 106 -9.18 -11.24 4.77
N LEU A 107 -10.18 -11.98 4.30
CA LEU A 107 -10.70 -11.87 2.93
C LEU A 107 -11.35 -10.50 2.63
N ASN A 108 -11.85 -9.77 3.64
CA ASN A 108 -12.41 -8.44 3.41
C ASN A 108 -11.30 -7.43 3.06
N PHE A 109 -10.20 -7.49 3.82
CA PHE A 109 -9.02 -6.69 3.53
C PHE A 109 -8.41 -7.06 2.17
N ALA A 110 -8.32 -8.35 1.88
CA ALA A 110 -7.87 -8.84 0.57
C ALA A 110 -8.74 -8.31 -0.58
N ASN A 111 -10.08 -8.39 -0.44
CA ASN A 111 -11.02 -7.88 -1.43
C ASN A 111 -10.82 -6.39 -1.72
N GLU A 112 -10.71 -5.56 -0.67
CA GLU A 112 -10.52 -4.11 -0.79
C GLU A 112 -9.24 -3.78 -1.56
N VAL A 113 -8.11 -4.39 -1.16
CA VAL A 113 -6.80 -4.07 -1.76
C VAL A 113 -6.71 -4.61 -3.18
N TYR A 114 -7.10 -5.87 -3.41
CA TYR A 114 -7.04 -6.50 -4.72
C TYR A 114 -7.95 -5.82 -5.75
N THR A 115 -9.16 -5.42 -5.36
CA THR A 115 -10.05 -4.65 -6.24
C THR A 115 -9.41 -3.34 -6.68
N ARG A 116 -8.76 -2.62 -5.74
CA ARG A 116 -8.11 -1.34 -6.04
C ARG A 116 -6.88 -1.49 -6.93
N VAL A 117 -5.99 -2.43 -6.64
CA VAL A 117 -4.75 -2.60 -7.43
C VAL A 117 -5.05 -3.10 -8.84
N VAL A 118 -5.99 -4.03 -9.01
CA VAL A 118 -6.42 -4.50 -10.33
C VAL A 118 -7.05 -3.34 -11.11
N ALA A 119 -8.01 -2.61 -10.52
CA ALA A 119 -8.62 -1.47 -11.19
C ALA A 119 -7.61 -0.36 -11.54
N ASN A 120 -6.66 -0.07 -10.65
CA ASN A 120 -5.67 0.99 -10.84
C ASN A 120 -4.60 0.63 -11.89
N THR A 121 -4.11 -0.61 -11.89
CA THR A 121 -3.17 -1.05 -12.94
C THR A 121 -3.84 -1.04 -14.31
N LEU A 122 -5.10 -1.47 -14.38
CA LEU A 122 -5.90 -1.42 -15.60
C LEU A 122 -6.16 0.01 -16.08
N SER A 123 -6.48 0.94 -15.17
CA SER A 123 -6.66 2.36 -15.53
C SER A 123 -5.37 2.99 -16.06
N ASN A 124 -4.22 2.51 -15.59
CA ASN A 124 -2.88 2.83 -16.08
C ASN A 124 -2.46 2.05 -17.33
N GLY A 125 -3.36 1.29 -17.96
CA GLY A 125 -3.12 0.58 -19.22
C GLY A 125 -2.46 -0.79 -19.11
N THR A 126 -2.28 -1.32 -17.90
CA THR A 126 -1.80 -2.69 -17.69
C THR A 126 -2.93 -3.68 -17.96
N THR A 127 -2.95 -4.22 -19.18
CA THR A 127 -3.92 -5.23 -19.61
C THR A 127 -3.60 -6.63 -19.10
N THR A 128 -2.31 -6.93 -18.88
CA THR A 128 -1.82 -8.20 -18.37
C THR A 128 -0.91 -7.98 -17.18
N ALA A 129 -1.15 -8.67 -16.07
CA ALA A 129 -0.31 -8.59 -14.88
C ALA A 129 0.05 -9.98 -14.33
N MET A 130 1.30 -10.14 -13.91
CA MET A 130 1.79 -11.32 -13.19
C MET A 130 1.94 -10.99 -11.70
N TYR A 131 0.94 -11.43 -10.94
CA TYR A 131 0.74 -11.11 -9.54
C TYR A 131 1.37 -12.13 -8.60
N PHE A 132 2.15 -11.63 -7.66
CA PHE A 132 2.34 -12.27 -6.35
C PHE A 132 1.12 -11.93 -5.48
N ALA A 133 0.45 -12.96 -4.95
CA ALA A 133 -0.54 -12.82 -3.90
C ALA A 133 0.15 -12.97 -2.52
N THR A 134 -0.45 -13.72 -1.59
CA THR A 134 0.16 -14.07 -0.29
C THR A 134 0.20 -15.58 -0.12
N ILE A 135 0.71 -16.06 1.02
CA ILE A 135 0.62 -17.48 1.39
C ILE A 135 -0.83 -17.95 1.59
N HIS A 136 -1.82 -17.05 1.74
CA HIS A 136 -3.19 -17.44 2.01
C HIS A 136 -3.93 -17.87 0.73
N LYS A 137 -4.25 -19.17 0.62
CA LYS A 137 -4.91 -19.77 -0.56
C LYS A 137 -6.21 -19.05 -0.96
N GLU A 138 -7.12 -18.85 -0.01
CA GLU A 138 -8.44 -18.25 -0.30
C GLU A 138 -8.30 -16.81 -0.82
N SER A 139 -7.34 -16.04 -0.29
CA SER A 139 -7.04 -14.69 -0.76
C SER A 139 -6.40 -14.69 -2.15
N ALA A 140 -5.53 -15.64 -2.46
CA ALA A 140 -4.99 -15.80 -3.80
C ALA A 140 -6.08 -16.16 -4.83
N LEU A 141 -7.03 -17.05 -4.47
CA LEU A 141 -8.19 -17.36 -5.30
C LEU A 141 -9.08 -16.13 -5.53
N LEU A 142 -9.29 -15.34 -4.49
CA LEU A 142 -10.06 -14.08 -4.55
C LEU A 142 -9.42 -13.06 -5.51
N LEU A 143 -8.09 -12.93 -5.53
CA LEU A 143 -7.41 -12.09 -6.52
C LEU A 143 -7.69 -12.56 -7.95
N GLY A 144 -7.70 -13.88 -8.19
CA GLY A 144 -8.10 -14.46 -9.47
C GLY A 144 -9.53 -14.12 -9.87
N ASP A 145 -10.47 -14.19 -8.92
CA ASP A 145 -11.88 -13.83 -9.14
C ASP A 145 -12.04 -12.36 -9.49
N ILE A 146 -11.35 -11.48 -8.76
CA ILE A 146 -11.38 -10.03 -8.98
C ILE A 146 -10.80 -9.68 -10.36
N ALA A 147 -9.64 -10.24 -10.71
CA ALA A 147 -9.03 -10.04 -12.02
C ALA A 147 -9.95 -10.48 -13.16
N HIS A 148 -10.61 -11.63 -13.01
CA HIS A 148 -11.60 -12.11 -13.96
C HIS A 148 -12.81 -11.18 -14.07
N GLN A 149 -13.40 -10.79 -12.93
CA GLN A 149 -14.59 -9.94 -12.87
C GLN A 149 -14.36 -8.55 -13.46
N ILE A 150 -13.19 -7.95 -13.20
CA ILE A 150 -12.81 -6.65 -13.76
C ILE A 150 -12.41 -6.78 -15.24
N GLY A 151 -12.01 -7.99 -15.67
CA GLY A 151 -11.67 -8.30 -17.06
C GLY A 151 -10.19 -8.10 -17.39
N GLN A 152 -9.29 -8.09 -16.40
CA GLN A 152 -7.84 -8.04 -16.63
C GLN A 152 -7.31 -9.43 -16.99
N ARG A 153 -6.33 -9.52 -17.89
CA ARG A 153 -5.56 -10.75 -18.01
C ARG A 153 -4.60 -10.88 -16.84
N ALA A 154 -4.62 -12.00 -16.13
CA ALA A 154 -3.82 -12.15 -14.93
C ALA A 154 -3.17 -13.54 -14.81
N PHE A 155 -1.94 -13.51 -14.35
CA PHE A 155 -1.23 -14.67 -13.82
C PHE A 155 -1.21 -14.51 -12.30
N VAL A 156 -1.81 -15.42 -11.55
CA VAL A 156 -1.99 -15.28 -10.10
C VAL A 156 -1.24 -16.37 -9.37
N GLY A 157 -0.31 -15.99 -8.50
CA GLY A 157 0.47 -16.92 -7.69
C GLY A 157 0.18 -16.82 -6.20
N LYS A 158 -0.33 -17.90 -5.60
CA LYS A 158 -0.22 -18.10 -4.14
C LYS A 158 1.26 -18.25 -3.81
N VAL A 159 1.76 -17.41 -2.90
CA VAL A 159 3.17 -17.42 -2.50
C VAL A 159 3.44 -18.67 -1.67
N SER A 160 4.62 -19.28 -1.86
CA SER A 160 5.10 -20.42 -1.06
C SER A 160 6.34 -20.07 -0.25
N MET A 161 6.31 -20.35 1.07
CA MET A 161 7.35 -20.01 2.05
C MET A 161 7.33 -20.97 3.25
N ASP A 162 8.36 -21.81 3.45
CA ASP A 162 8.43 -22.83 4.50
C ASP A 162 9.64 -22.71 5.45
N GLN A 163 10.46 -21.67 5.29
CA GLN A 163 11.62 -21.40 6.15
C GLN A 163 11.96 -19.90 6.20
N ASN A 164 12.83 -19.51 7.14
CA ASN A 164 13.43 -18.17 7.26
C ASN A 164 12.45 -17.00 7.09
N SER A 165 11.24 -17.18 7.61
CA SER A 165 10.14 -16.23 7.57
C SER A 165 9.61 -16.03 9.00
N PRO A 166 8.95 -14.91 9.32
CA PRO A 166 8.40 -14.72 10.65
C PRO A 166 7.41 -15.82 11.05
N ASP A 167 7.38 -16.22 12.32
CA ASP A 167 6.53 -17.30 12.83
C ASP A 167 5.03 -17.10 12.53
N TYR A 168 4.59 -15.84 12.41
CA TYR A 168 3.20 -15.49 12.10
C TYR A 168 2.89 -15.48 10.59
N TYR A 169 3.89 -15.67 9.73
CA TYR A 169 3.79 -15.58 8.28
C TYR A 169 4.73 -16.57 7.58
N ILE A 170 4.47 -17.86 7.83
CA ILE A 170 5.22 -19.00 7.30
C ILE A 170 4.27 -20.20 7.15
N GLU A 171 4.48 -21.04 6.14
CA GLU A 171 3.70 -22.26 5.94
C GLU A 171 4.35 -23.45 6.66
N GLU A 172 3.51 -24.40 7.07
CA GLU A 172 3.98 -25.67 7.60
C GLU A 172 4.36 -26.59 6.43
N LYS A 173 5.54 -27.20 6.51
CA LYS A 173 6.11 -28.00 5.40
C LYS A 173 5.17 -29.10 4.90
N SER A 174 4.46 -29.77 5.81
CA SER A 174 3.58 -30.88 5.44
C SER A 174 2.29 -30.43 4.72
N SER A 175 1.85 -29.18 4.90
CA SER A 175 0.65 -28.63 4.25
C SER A 175 0.95 -27.80 3.00
N ALA A 176 2.12 -27.16 2.89
CA ALA A 176 2.45 -26.21 1.83
C ALA A 176 2.24 -26.77 0.40
N ILE A 177 2.70 -27.99 0.14
CA ILE A 177 2.58 -28.65 -1.18
C ILE A 177 1.12 -28.97 -1.53
N LYS A 178 0.35 -29.45 -0.55
CA LYS A 178 -1.07 -29.74 -0.77
C LYS A 178 -1.85 -28.46 -1.04
N GLU A 179 -1.59 -27.39 -0.30
CA GLU A 179 -2.29 -26.12 -0.48
C GLU A 179 -2.04 -25.49 -1.85
N ILE A 180 -0.82 -25.55 -2.37
CA ILE A 180 -0.53 -25.01 -3.70
C ILE A 180 -1.14 -25.87 -4.82
N GLU A 181 -1.18 -27.20 -4.66
CA GLU A 181 -1.88 -28.08 -5.61
C GLU A 181 -3.40 -27.81 -5.58
N ASP A 182 -3.99 -27.66 -4.39
CA ASP A 182 -5.39 -27.27 -4.21
C ASP A 182 -5.67 -25.88 -4.84
N PHE A 183 -4.77 -24.91 -4.68
CA PHE A 183 -4.87 -23.59 -5.33
C PHE A 183 -4.93 -23.71 -6.86
N ILE A 184 -3.96 -24.40 -7.46
CA ILE A 184 -3.84 -24.54 -8.92
C ILE A 184 -5.09 -25.22 -9.49
N THR A 185 -5.47 -26.36 -8.91
CA THR A 185 -6.62 -27.14 -9.37
C THR A 185 -7.92 -26.37 -9.20
N THR A 186 -8.10 -25.68 -8.08
CA THR A 186 -9.28 -24.85 -7.83
C THR A 186 -9.36 -23.71 -8.84
N LEU A 187 -8.29 -22.94 -9.05
CA LEU A 187 -8.32 -21.81 -9.99
C LEU A 187 -8.52 -22.26 -11.44
N GLN A 188 -7.86 -23.34 -11.87
CA GLN A 188 -8.09 -23.92 -13.21
C GLN A 188 -9.54 -24.41 -13.38
N SER A 189 -10.15 -25.00 -12.35
CA SER A 189 -11.54 -25.47 -12.42
C SER A 189 -12.57 -24.36 -12.65
N LYS A 190 -12.22 -23.10 -12.36
CA LYS A 190 -13.06 -21.93 -12.65
C LYS A 190 -13.17 -21.63 -14.15
N ASN A 191 -12.27 -22.18 -14.98
CA ASN A 191 -12.26 -22.03 -16.44
C ASN A 191 -12.31 -20.56 -16.92
N TYR A 192 -11.62 -19.67 -16.20
CA TYR A 192 -11.51 -18.28 -16.61
C TYR A 192 -10.64 -18.15 -17.87
N PRO A 193 -11.11 -17.47 -18.93
CA PRO A 193 -10.36 -17.35 -20.18
C PRO A 193 -9.12 -16.46 -20.07
N ASN A 194 -9.10 -15.59 -19.06
CA ASN A 194 -8.11 -14.52 -18.88
C ASN A 194 -7.27 -14.66 -17.61
N VAL A 195 -7.51 -15.67 -16.75
CA VAL A 195 -6.79 -15.85 -15.49
C VAL A 195 -6.15 -17.23 -15.42
N GLN A 196 -4.87 -17.30 -15.07
CA GLN A 196 -4.11 -18.55 -14.94
C GLN A 196 -3.35 -18.60 -13.60
N PRO A 197 -3.30 -19.76 -12.92
CA PRO A 197 -2.43 -19.92 -11.76
C PRO A 197 -0.96 -19.97 -12.16
N VAL A 198 -0.09 -19.58 -11.21
CA VAL A 198 1.37 -19.62 -11.34
C VAL A 198 1.98 -20.19 -10.07
N ILE A 199 3.01 -21.00 -10.22
CA ILE A 199 3.83 -21.51 -9.11
C ILE A 199 4.73 -20.37 -8.62
N THR A 200 4.72 -20.08 -7.32
CA THR A 200 5.36 -18.86 -6.78
C THR A 200 6.13 -19.15 -5.50
N PRO A 201 7.27 -19.85 -5.57
CA PRO A 201 8.25 -19.79 -4.49
C PRO A 201 8.67 -18.33 -4.33
N ARG A 202 8.56 -17.75 -3.12
CA ARG A 202 8.84 -16.31 -2.95
C ARG A 202 10.24 -15.97 -3.48
N PHE A 203 11.23 -16.64 -2.93
CA PHE A 203 12.66 -16.57 -3.27
C PHE A 203 13.40 -17.68 -2.53
N ALA A 204 14.66 -17.94 -2.88
CA ALA A 204 15.45 -19.05 -2.34
C ALA A 204 15.59 -19.02 -0.81
N ILE A 205 15.65 -17.84 -0.18
CA ILE A 205 15.82 -17.73 1.28
C ILE A 205 14.68 -18.39 2.04
N THR A 206 13.43 -18.24 1.58
CA THR A 206 12.24 -18.70 2.31
C THR A 206 11.70 -20.04 1.84
N CYS A 207 12.36 -20.69 0.89
CA CYS A 207 11.92 -21.96 0.34
C CYS A 207 13.01 -23.01 0.53
N SER A 208 12.70 -24.12 1.18
CA SER A 208 13.59 -25.27 1.23
C SER A 208 13.77 -25.90 -0.16
N MET A 209 14.91 -26.57 -0.38
CA MET A 209 15.17 -27.28 -1.64
C MET A 209 14.10 -28.34 -1.94
N GLU A 210 13.57 -28.99 -0.89
CA GLU A 210 12.46 -29.94 -1.00
C GLU A 210 11.17 -29.27 -1.50
N LEU A 211 10.79 -28.13 -0.90
CA LEU A 211 9.64 -27.34 -1.36
C LEU A 211 9.81 -26.94 -2.84
N MET A 212 10.98 -26.40 -3.21
CA MET A 212 11.24 -25.94 -4.57
C MET A 212 11.16 -27.06 -5.62
N LYS A 213 11.68 -28.27 -5.31
CA LYS A 213 11.58 -29.44 -6.21
C LYS A 213 10.12 -29.88 -6.42
N ASN A 214 9.36 -29.97 -5.34
CA ASN A 214 7.93 -30.31 -5.42
C ASN A 214 7.13 -29.25 -6.20
N LEU A 215 7.45 -27.97 -6.03
CA LEU A 215 6.84 -26.87 -6.79
C LEU A 215 7.15 -26.99 -8.30
N SER A 216 8.38 -27.38 -8.68
CA SER A 216 8.74 -27.68 -10.07
C SER A 216 7.93 -28.85 -10.64
N GLU A 217 7.76 -29.93 -9.88
CA GLU A 217 6.94 -31.08 -10.30
C GLU A 217 5.48 -30.67 -10.55
N LEU A 218 4.91 -29.84 -9.68
CA LEU A 218 3.56 -29.29 -9.86
C LEU A 218 3.47 -28.35 -11.07
N ALA A 219 4.48 -27.50 -11.30
CA ALA A 219 4.54 -26.63 -12.47
C ALA A 219 4.48 -27.45 -13.77
N SER A 220 5.26 -28.53 -13.84
CA SER A 220 5.25 -29.45 -14.98
C SER A 220 3.93 -30.21 -15.10
N LYS A 221 3.40 -30.74 -13.99
CA LYS A 221 2.16 -31.54 -13.95
C LYS A 221 0.95 -30.75 -14.46
N TYR A 222 0.83 -29.48 -14.05
CA TYR A 222 -0.30 -28.61 -14.40
C TYR A 222 -0.01 -27.65 -15.55
N ASN A 223 1.19 -27.69 -16.12
CA ASN A 223 1.64 -26.86 -17.24
C ASN A 223 1.50 -25.33 -16.99
N VAL A 224 1.81 -24.90 -15.76
CA VAL A 224 1.70 -23.51 -15.31
C VAL A 224 3.05 -22.81 -15.31
N ASN A 225 3.05 -21.48 -15.34
CA ASN A 225 4.27 -20.67 -15.22
C ASN A 225 4.88 -20.76 -13.81
N ILE A 226 6.14 -20.34 -13.71
CA ILE A 226 6.87 -20.16 -12.45
C ILE A 226 7.30 -18.69 -12.36
N GLN A 227 7.12 -18.08 -11.19
CA GLN A 227 7.67 -16.75 -10.90
C GLN A 227 8.41 -16.77 -9.55
N THR A 228 9.57 -16.10 -9.47
CA THR A 228 10.34 -15.94 -8.23
C THR A 228 11.31 -14.75 -8.33
N HIS A 229 12.02 -14.40 -7.26
CA HIS A 229 13.04 -13.35 -7.25
C HIS A 229 14.44 -13.97 -7.45
N VAL A 230 15.36 -13.23 -8.08
CA VAL A 230 16.75 -13.67 -8.23
C VAL A 230 17.72 -12.49 -8.16
N SER A 231 18.81 -12.68 -7.44
CA SER A 231 19.98 -11.80 -7.43
C SER A 231 19.64 -10.31 -7.37
N GLU A 232 18.76 -9.93 -6.46
CA GLU A 232 18.25 -8.57 -6.32
C GLU A 232 19.23 -7.72 -5.49
N ASN A 233 19.67 -8.24 -4.35
CA ASN A 233 20.54 -7.52 -3.42
C ASN A 233 21.78 -8.36 -3.05
N PRO A 234 22.97 -7.77 -2.83
CA PRO A 234 24.16 -8.56 -2.47
C PRO A 234 24.00 -9.36 -1.19
N ALA A 235 23.38 -8.78 -0.15
CA ALA A 235 23.15 -9.47 1.11
C ALA A 235 22.14 -10.63 0.95
N GLU A 236 21.15 -10.45 0.07
CA GLU A 236 20.22 -11.52 -0.30
C GLU A 236 20.97 -12.66 -1.02
N CYS A 237 21.86 -12.35 -1.96
CA CYS A 237 22.66 -13.36 -2.67
C CYS A 237 23.52 -14.20 -1.72
N GLU A 238 24.23 -13.54 -0.81
CA GLU A 238 25.07 -14.21 0.20
C GLU A 238 24.24 -15.13 1.10
N VAL A 239 23.10 -14.64 1.60
CA VAL A 239 22.22 -15.42 2.47
C VAL A 239 21.62 -16.62 1.70
N ALA A 240 21.14 -16.42 0.47
CA ALA A 240 20.57 -17.49 -0.34
C ALA A 240 21.55 -18.64 -0.54
N VAL A 241 22.78 -18.36 -0.97
CA VAL A 241 23.80 -19.41 -1.18
C VAL A 241 24.19 -20.08 0.14
N SER A 242 24.28 -19.33 1.25
CA SER A 242 24.63 -19.90 2.55
C SER A 242 23.59 -20.90 3.10
N LEU A 243 22.32 -20.79 2.69
CA LEU A 243 21.22 -21.63 3.14
C LEU A 243 21.04 -22.91 2.30
N HIS A 244 21.65 -22.99 1.11
CA HIS A 244 21.48 -24.08 0.16
C HIS A 244 22.83 -24.76 -0.12
N GLU A 245 23.26 -25.60 0.83
CA GLU A 245 24.53 -26.32 0.73
C GLU A 245 24.68 -27.08 -0.59
N GLY A 246 25.87 -26.98 -1.20
CA GLY A 246 26.18 -27.64 -2.47
C GLY A 246 25.70 -26.89 -3.72
N CYS A 247 25.04 -25.74 -3.58
CA CYS A 247 24.76 -24.83 -4.70
C CYS A 247 25.92 -23.84 -4.86
N ARG A 248 26.34 -23.59 -6.11
CA ARG A 248 27.45 -22.68 -6.41
C ARG A 248 27.08 -21.20 -6.30
N ASP A 249 25.91 -20.85 -6.83
CA ASP A 249 25.43 -19.49 -7.05
C ASP A 249 23.89 -19.48 -7.00
N TYR A 250 23.26 -18.29 -7.08
CA TYR A 250 21.82 -18.15 -6.88
C TYR A 250 21.03 -18.90 -7.97
N VAL A 251 21.44 -18.78 -9.23
CA VAL A 251 20.79 -19.48 -10.34
C VAL A 251 20.95 -21.00 -10.22
N ASP A 252 22.09 -21.50 -9.73
CA ASP A 252 22.31 -22.93 -9.49
C ASP A 252 21.31 -23.52 -8.48
N ILE A 253 20.88 -22.75 -7.46
CA ILE A 253 19.82 -23.19 -6.52
C ILE A 253 18.55 -23.55 -7.29
N TYR A 254 18.09 -22.66 -8.17
CA TYR A 254 16.89 -22.88 -8.99
C TYR A 254 17.11 -23.95 -10.07
N ALA A 255 18.32 -24.07 -10.62
CA ALA A 255 18.66 -25.11 -11.57
C ALA A 255 18.57 -26.51 -10.92
N GLN A 256 19.16 -26.69 -9.72
CA GLN A 256 19.11 -27.95 -8.98
C GLN A 256 17.69 -28.30 -8.50
N ALA A 257 16.83 -27.30 -8.31
CA ALA A 257 15.40 -27.49 -8.03
C ALA A 257 14.53 -27.73 -9.27
N ASN A 258 15.10 -27.73 -10.48
CA ASN A 258 14.38 -27.78 -11.76
C ASN A 258 13.36 -26.65 -11.95
N LEU A 259 13.58 -25.48 -11.34
CA LEU A 259 12.68 -24.32 -11.48
C LEU A 259 13.00 -23.46 -12.71
N LEU A 260 14.15 -23.67 -13.37
CA LEU A 260 14.52 -22.94 -14.59
C LEU A 260 13.91 -23.60 -15.82
N THR A 261 12.96 -22.91 -16.45
CA THR A 261 12.25 -23.36 -17.64
C THR A 261 11.96 -22.19 -18.57
N ALA A 262 11.45 -22.48 -19.78
CA ALA A 262 10.95 -21.47 -20.71
C ALA A 262 9.67 -20.76 -20.22
N LYS A 263 9.06 -21.23 -19.13
CA LYS A 263 7.89 -20.61 -18.47
C LYS A 263 8.24 -20.01 -17.12
N THR A 264 9.52 -19.84 -16.83
CA THR A 264 10.03 -19.24 -15.59
C THR A 264 10.37 -17.78 -15.83
N ILE A 265 9.92 -16.92 -14.91
CA ILE A 265 10.23 -15.50 -14.90
C ILE A 265 10.91 -15.17 -13.57
N LEU A 266 12.10 -14.61 -13.63
CA LEU A 266 12.87 -14.19 -12.47
C LEU A 266 12.85 -12.67 -12.35
N ALA A 267 12.38 -12.14 -11.22
CA ALA A 267 12.40 -10.71 -10.96
C ALA A 267 13.82 -10.22 -10.64
N HIS A 268 14.11 -8.99 -11.08
CA HIS A 268 15.33 -8.23 -10.85
C HIS A 268 16.54 -8.65 -11.70
N GLY A 269 17.27 -9.70 -11.29
CA GLY A 269 18.48 -10.16 -11.98
C GLY A 269 19.62 -9.14 -12.00
N ILE A 270 19.77 -8.31 -10.96
CA ILE A 270 20.75 -7.22 -10.92
C ILE A 270 22.18 -7.77 -10.88
N TYR A 271 22.43 -8.77 -10.03
CA TYR A 271 23.77 -9.29 -9.73
C TYR A 271 24.08 -10.62 -10.44
N LEU A 272 23.40 -10.92 -11.55
CA LEU A 272 23.69 -12.11 -12.35
C LEU A 272 25.07 -12.00 -13.00
N SER A 273 25.88 -13.05 -12.85
CA SER A 273 27.17 -13.25 -13.54
C SER A 273 26.98 -13.77 -14.97
N ASP A 274 28.00 -13.67 -15.81
CA ASP A 274 27.89 -14.12 -17.22
C ASP A 274 27.68 -15.65 -17.34
N ASP A 275 28.21 -16.43 -16.40
CA ASP A 275 27.99 -17.88 -16.33
C ASP A 275 26.53 -18.20 -15.99
N GLU A 276 25.94 -17.46 -15.03
CA GLU A 276 24.51 -17.57 -14.72
C GLU A 276 23.65 -17.20 -15.92
N LEU A 277 24.03 -16.17 -16.70
CA LEU A 277 23.33 -15.79 -17.92
C LEU A 277 23.36 -16.89 -18.99
N GLU A 278 24.45 -17.66 -19.11
CA GLU A 278 24.50 -18.84 -20.01
C GLU A 278 23.49 -19.90 -19.60
N VAL A 279 23.38 -20.16 -18.30
CA VAL A 279 22.41 -21.13 -17.76
C VAL A 279 20.98 -20.66 -18.06
N LEU A 280 20.65 -19.41 -17.75
CA LEU A 280 19.33 -18.85 -18.01
C LEU A 280 18.98 -18.88 -19.51
N HIS A 281 19.94 -18.56 -20.39
CA HIS A 281 19.74 -18.62 -21.83
C HIS A 281 19.48 -20.05 -22.30
N LYS A 282 20.23 -21.04 -21.80
CA LYS A 282 20.01 -22.46 -22.12
C LYS A 282 18.59 -22.93 -21.77
N PHE A 283 18.05 -22.48 -20.64
CA PHE A 283 16.69 -22.83 -20.20
C PHE A 283 15.60 -21.92 -20.78
N GLN A 284 15.98 -20.86 -21.52
CA GLN A 284 15.08 -19.82 -22.01
C GLN A 284 14.27 -19.15 -20.89
N THR A 285 14.88 -19.01 -19.71
CA THR A 285 14.27 -18.35 -18.56
C THR A 285 14.30 -16.83 -18.74
N SER A 286 13.18 -16.18 -18.43
CA SER A 286 12.97 -14.76 -18.65
C SER A 286 13.32 -13.93 -17.42
N ILE A 287 13.59 -12.64 -17.62
CA ILE A 287 13.80 -11.66 -16.55
C ILE A 287 12.67 -10.64 -16.54
N SER A 288 12.14 -10.35 -15.36
CA SER A 288 11.33 -9.15 -15.11
C SER A 288 12.22 -8.05 -14.55
N HIS A 289 12.45 -7.00 -15.34
CA HIS A 289 13.23 -5.86 -14.90
C HIS A 289 12.35 -4.87 -14.11
N CYS A 290 12.67 -4.67 -12.83
CA CYS A 290 11.92 -3.85 -11.89
C CYS A 290 12.66 -2.55 -11.50
N PRO A 291 12.91 -1.62 -12.43
CA PRO A 291 13.90 -0.55 -12.21
C PRO A 291 13.52 0.48 -11.15
N ASN A 292 12.22 0.76 -10.95
CA ASN A 292 11.79 1.63 -9.85
C ASN A 292 12.16 1.01 -8.51
N SER A 293 11.77 -0.25 -8.28
CA SER A 293 12.12 -0.98 -7.05
C SER A 293 13.62 -1.04 -6.82
N ASN A 294 14.35 -1.49 -7.83
CA ASN A 294 15.80 -1.64 -7.77
C ASN A 294 16.51 -0.37 -7.25
N CYS A 295 16.06 0.80 -7.69
CA CYS A 295 16.55 2.09 -7.23
C CYS A 295 16.00 2.48 -5.84
N SER A 296 14.69 2.34 -5.65
CA SER A 296 13.98 2.81 -4.46
C SER A 296 14.43 2.14 -3.17
N ILE A 297 14.62 0.81 -3.19
CA ILE A 297 15.10 0.03 -2.03
C ILE A 297 16.62 -0.23 -2.06
N ARG A 298 17.35 0.52 -2.90
CA ARG A 298 18.82 0.53 -2.99
C ARG A 298 19.42 -0.84 -3.29
N SER A 299 18.72 -1.64 -4.10
CA SER A 299 19.16 -2.96 -4.51
C SER A 299 20.29 -2.87 -5.53
N GLY A 300 20.16 -2.04 -6.58
CA GLY A 300 21.23 -1.79 -7.55
C GLY A 300 20.73 -1.38 -8.94
N MET A 301 21.59 -1.45 -9.95
CA MET A 301 21.28 -1.07 -11.33
C MET A 301 21.47 -2.27 -12.26
N CYS A 302 20.38 -2.80 -12.80
CA CYS A 302 20.42 -3.95 -13.71
C CYS A 302 20.83 -3.53 -15.13
N ASP A 303 21.88 -4.16 -15.67
CA ASP A 303 22.35 -3.95 -17.05
C ASP A 303 21.50 -4.76 -18.03
N VAL A 304 20.30 -4.25 -18.32
CA VAL A 304 19.34 -4.92 -19.22
C VAL A 304 19.89 -5.11 -20.63
N ARG A 305 20.71 -4.17 -21.13
CA ARG A 305 21.30 -4.30 -22.47
C ARG A 305 22.17 -5.55 -22.54
N ARG A 306 22.98 -5.83 -21.50
CA ARG A 306 23.75 -7.07 -21.38
C ARG A 306 22.86 -8.31 -21.37
N LEU A 307 21.74 -8.30 -20.63
CA LEU A 307 20.79 -9.42 -20.60
C LEU A 307 20.18 -9.71 -21.98
N MET A 308 19.73 -8.66 -22.68
CA MET A 308 19.14 -8.79 -24.01
C MET A 308 20.15 -9.23 -25.06
N MET A 309 21.41 -8.76 -25.00
CA MET A 309 22.48 -9.21 -25.90
C MET A 309 22.84 -10.69 -25.70
N LYS A 310 22.61 -11.25 -24.50
CA LYS A 310 22.69 -12.70 -24.27
C LYS A 310 21.56 -13.48 -24.93
N GLY A 311 20.50 -12.80 -25.37
CA GLY A 311 19.30 -13.44 -25.92
C GLY A 311 18.32 -13.90 -24.86
N LEU A 312 18.30 -13.26 -23.67
CA LEU A 312 17.22 -13.46 -22.70
C LEU A 312 16.00 -12.61 -23.08
N HIS A 313 14.80 -13.15 -22.82
CA HIS A 313 13.58 -12.35 -22.85
C HIS A 313 13.52 -11.48 -21.59
N VAL A 314 13.31 -10.17 -21.76
CA VAL A 314 13.22 -9.21 -20.66
C VAL A 314 11.93 -8.41 -20.77
N GLY A 315 11.08 -8.52 -19.76
CA GLY A 315 9.89 -7.70 -19.55
C GLY A 315 10.12 -6.59 -18.52
N LEU A 316 9.12 -5.73 -18.32
CA LEU A 316 9.12 -4.74 -17.24
C LEU A 316 8.20 -5.20 -16.10
N GLY A 317 8.65 -4.97 -14.87
CA GLY A 317 7.87 -5.17 -13.65
C GLY A 317 7.73 -3.86 -12.89
N THR A 318 6.57 -3.61 -12.30
CA THR A 318 6.41 -2.47 -11.37
C THR A 318 6.97 -2.78 -10.00
N ASP A 319 6.90 -4.05 -9.60
CA ASP A 319 7.30 -4.56 -8.29
C ASP A 319 6.72 -3.74 -7.13
N VAL A 320 5.43 -3.43 -7.22
CA VAL A 320 4.77 -2.77 -6.09
C VAL A 320 4.86 -3.69 -4.87
N SER A 321 5.35 -3.26 -3.70
CA SER A 321 5.65 -1.87 -3.30
C SER A 321 7.12 -1.52 -3.12
N GLY A 322 8.05 -2.41 -3.47
CA GLY A 322 9.47 -2.05 -3.56
C GLY A 322 9.64 -0.91 -4.58
N GLY A 323 8.95 -1.03 -5.71
CA GLY A 323 8.61 0.06 -6.60
C GLY A 323 7.35 0.79 -6.14
N PHE A 324 7.40 2.12 -6.08
CA PHE A 324 6.27 2.88 -5.50
C PHE A 324 5.13 3.17 -6.48
N ASN A 325 5.33 2.94 -7.78
CA ASN A 325 4.37 3.32 -8.81
C ASN A 325 3.80 2.08 -9.53
N PRO A 326 2.47 1.87 -9.54
CA PRO A 326 1.83 0.74 -10.22
C PRO A 326 1.73 0.89 -11.75
N SER A 327 2.32 1.93 -12.34
CA SER A 327 2.25 2.21 -13.77
C SER A 327 3.46 1.67 -14.53
N ILE A 328 3.23 0.92 -15.61
CA ILE A 328 4.32 0.46 -16.49
C ILE A 328 5.00 1.64 -17.23
N LEU A 329 4.32 2.77 -17.41
CA LEU A 329 4.97 4.00 -17.91
C LEU A 329 6.11 4.46 -16.98
N ASP A 330 5.94 4.32 -15.67
CA ASP A 330 6.97 4.63 -14.70
C ASP A 330 8.15 3.64 -14.80
N ALA A 331 7.86 2.34 -14.92
CA ALA A 331 8.87 1.32 -15.17
C ALA A 331 9.67 1.59 -16.46
N MET A 332 9.04 2.04 -17.55
CA MET A 332 9.74 2.46 -18.78
C MET A 332 10.71 3.61 -18.52
N ARG A 333 10.28 4.66 -17.81
CA ARG A 333 11.11 5.84 -17.49
C ARG A 333 12.31 5.47 -16.64
N PHE A 334 12.08 4.64 -15.62
CA PHE A 334 13.16 4.16 -14.75
C PHE A 334 14.12 3.23 -15.50
N ALA A 335 13.64 2.36 -16.41
CA ALA A 335 14.52 1.53 -17.24
C ALA A 335 15.45 2.36 -18.13
N ILE A 336 14.92 3.39 -18.81
CA ILE A 336 15.74 4.34 -19.59
C ILE A 336 16.77 5.00 -18.67
N THR A 337 16.31 5.54 -17.54
CA THR A 337 17.16 6.26 -16.58
C THR A 337 18.30 5.41 -16.04
N VAL A 338 18.01 4.18 -15.60
CA VAL A 338 19.02 3.23 -15.12
C VAL A 338 20.04 2.92 -16.21
N SER A 339 19.59 2.67 -17.45
CA SER A 339 20.50 2.39 -18.56
C SER A 339 21.39 3.58 -18.91
N ASN A 340 20.87 4.81 -18.81
CA ASN A 340 21.64 6.04 -19.01
C ASN A 340 22.67 6.22 -17.90
N ILE A 341 22.32 5.98 -16.64
CA ILE A 341 23.28 6.06 -15.53
C ILE A 341 24.40 5.04 -15.70
N LEU A 342 24.07 3.79 -16.07
CA LEU A 342 25.08 2.77 -16.38
C LEU A 342 26.02 3.22 -17.51
N SER A 343 25.49 3.89 -18.55
CA SER A 343 26.31 4.38 -19.66
C SER A 343 27.41 5.35 -19.23
N LEU A 344 27.24 6.07 -18.10
CA LEU A 344 28.24 7.01 -17.57
C LEU A 344 29.52 6.31 -17.09
N SER A 345 29.45 5.02 -16.77
CA SER A 345 30.60 4.22 -16.31
C SER A 345 31.02 3.11 -17.28
N LYS A 346 30.35 3.00 -18.43
CA LYS A 346 30.62 1.97 -19.46
C LYS A 346 31.47 2.55 -20.60
N SER A 347 31.91 1.68 -21.52
CA SER A 347 32.63 2.11 -22.72
C SER A 347 31.74 2.92 -23.66
N GLU A 348 32.35 3.69 -24.56
CA GLU A 348 31.64 4.50 -25.57
C GLU A 348 30.72 3.66 -26.49
N ASP A 349 31.01 2.36 -26.65
CA ASP A 349 30.20 1.44 -27.47
C ASP A 349 28.90 0.97 -26.77
N TYR A 350 28.76 1.22 -25.47
CA TYR A 350 27.54 0.82 -24.75
C TYR A 350 26.35 1.67 -25.17
N LYS A 351 25.29 1.00 -25.65
CA LYS A 351 24.05 1.66 -26.08
C LYS A 351 22.99 1.57 -24.98
N PRO A 352 22.68 2.67 -24.26
CA PRO A 352 21.58 2.66 -23.30
C PRO A 352 20.24 2.34 -23.98
N LEU A 353 19.24 2.02 -23.16
CA LEU A 353 17.88 1.79 -23.65
C LEU A 353 17.27 3.10 -24.12
N ASN A 354 16.57 3.05 -25.24
CA ASN A 354 15.78 4.17 -25.76
C ASN A 354 14.27 3.88 -25.64
N PHE A 355 13.44 4.83 -26.06
CA PHE A 355 11.97 4.70 -25.97
C PHE A 355 11.40 3.52 -26.76
N LYS A 356 12.06 3.08 -27.84
CA LYS A 356 11.65 1.89 -28.62
C LYS A 356 11.93 0.61 -27.86
N ASP A 357 13.10 0.52 -27.21
CA ASP A 357 13.47 -0.64 -26.39
C ASP A 357 12.43 -0.85 -25.26
N VAL A 358 12.12 0.20 -24.49
CA VAL A 358 11.18 0.08 -23.36
C VAL A 358 9.73 -0.09 -23.79
N PHE A 359 9.34 0.47 -24.95
CA PHE A 359 8.03 0.18 -25.55
C PHE A 359 7.92 -1.31 -25.89
N PHE A 360 8.93 -1.90 -26.53
CA PHE A 360 8.98 -3.34 -26.78
C PHE A 360 8.92 -4.13 -25.47
N MET A 361 9.74 -3.82 -24.48
CA MET A 361 9.77 -4.54 -23.19
C MET A 361 8.42 -4.46 -22.45
N SER A 362 7.69 -3.35 -22.57
CA SER A 362 6.37 -3.16 -21.95
C SER A 362 5.21 -3.87 -22.67
N THR A 363 5.43 -4.34 -23.90
CA THR A 363 4.40 -4.96 -24.75
C THR A 363 4.86 -6.34 -25.21
N LEU A 364 5.37 -6.49 -26.43
CA LEU A 364 5.77 -7.78 -27.00
C LEU A 364 6.88 -8.48 -26.21
N GLY A 365 7.87 -7.74 -25.71
CA GLY A 365 8.96 -8.28 -24.87
C GLY A 365 8.44 -8.84 -23.55
N GLY A 366 7.51 -8.14 -22.89
CA GLY A 366 6.81 -8.64 -21.72
C GLY A 366 5.96 -9.89 -22.03
N ALA A 367 5.25 -9.90 -23.17
CA ALA A 367 4.46 -11.06 -23.60
C ALA A 367 5.35 -12.29 -23.85
N GLN A 368 6.50 -12.09 -24.48
CA GLN A 368 7.52 -13.13 -24.68
C GLN A 368 8.08 -13.62 -23.35
N ALA A 369 8.38 -12.71 -22.42
CA ALA A 369 8.85 -13.07 -21.08
C ALA A 369 7.86 -13.97 -20.33
N LEU A 370 6.56 -13.71 -20.46
CA LEU A 370 5.49 -14.52 -19.87
C LEU A 370 5.16 -15.82 -20.65
N GLY A 371 5.77 -16.04 -21.82
CA GLY A 371 5.48 -17.20 -22.66
C GLY A 371 4.13 -17.13 -23.40
N VAL A 372 3.63 -15.92 -23.66
CA VAL A 372 2.36 -15.65 -24.36
C VAL A 372 2.50 -14.66 -25.53
N GLY A 373 3.73 -14.48 -26.03
CA GLY A 373 4.05 -13.59 -27.16
C GLY A 373 3.40 -14.01 -28.48
N ASP A 374 2.90 -15.24 -28.60
CA ASP A 374 2.07 -15.73 -29.70
C ASP A 374 0.60 -15.30 -29.59
N LYS A 375 0.14 -14.90 -28.39
CA LYS A 375 -1.25 -14.54 -28.12
C LYS A 375 -1.47 -13.03 -28.00
N ILE A 376 -0.52 -12.28 -27.44
CA ILE A 376 -0.66 -10.84 -27.13
C ILE A 376 0.65 -10.07 -27.39
N GLY A 377 0.65 -8.77 -27.06
CA GLY A 377 1.85 -7.91 -27.08
C GLY A 377 2.11 -7.21 -28.42
N SER A 378 1.38 -7.56 -29.48
CA SER A 378 1.46 -6.92 -30.79
C SER A 378 0.13 -7.07 -31.55
N PHE A 379 -0.06 -6.28 -32.62
CA PHE A 379 -1.19 -6.43 -33.53
C PHE A 379 -0.82 -7.33 -34.70
N GLU A 380 -1.20 -8.61 -34.60
CA GLU A 380 -1.04 -9.61 -35.64
C GLU A 380 -2.30 -10.46 -35.74
N ILE A 381 -2.63 -10.93 -36.94
CA ILE A 381 -3.82 -11.76 -37.16
C ILE A 381 -3.74 -13.02 -36.28
N GLY A 382 -4.82 -13.33 -35.57
CA GLY A 382 -4.94 -14.45 -34.63
C GLY A 382 -4.62 -14.12 -33.17
N LYS A 383 -3.98 -12.98 -32.89
CA LYS A 383 -3.74 -12.51 -31.52
C LYS A 383 -5.00 -11.96 -30.86
N ASP A 384 -5.03 -12.01 -29.54
CA ASP A 384 -6.05 -11.36 -28.72
C ASP A 384 -5.89 -9.84 -28.81
N PHE A 385 -7.01 -9.12 -28.86
CA PHE A 385 -7.04 -7.67 -28.88
C PHE A 385 -6.95 -7.10 -27.45
N ASP A 386 -5.75 -7.15 -26.89
CA ASP A 386 -5.36 -6.43 -25.69
C ASP A 386 -4.72 -5.11 -26.13
N ALA A 387 -5.41 -3.99 -25.97
CA ALA A 387 -5.08 -2.73 -26.64
C ALA A 387 -5.41 -1.48 -25.81
N LEU A 388 -4.66 -0.40 -26.07
CA LEU A 388 -4.88 0.93 -25.50
C LEU A 388 -5.17 1.92 -26.61
N VAL A 389 -6.14 2.79 -26.39
CA VAL A 389 -6.29 4.02 -27.18
C VAL A 389 -5.71 5.17 -26.37
N ILE A 390 -4.59 5.70 -26.83
CA ILE A 390 -3.93 6.86 -26.23
C ILE A 390 -4.49 8.12 -26.89
N ASN A 391 -4.90 9.10 -26.09
CA ASN A 391 -5.34 10.41 -26.53
C ASN A 391 -4.41 11.48 -25.95
N LEU A 392 -3.62 12.10 -26.82
CA LEU A 392 -2.64 13.12 -26.46
C LEU A 392 -3.24 14.54 -26.40
N SER A 393 -4.50 14.71 -26.82
CA SER A 393 -5.23 15.99 -26.69
C SER A 393 -5.84 16.21 -25.31
N GLN A 394 -5.62 15.31 -24.35
CA GLN A 394 -6.13 15.45 -22.99
C GLN A 394 -5.42 16.61 -22.28
N THR A 395 -6.15 17.67 -21.94
CA THR A 395 -5.57 18.96 -21.51
C THR A 395 -5.21 19.05 -20.03
N ASP A 396 -5.69 18.13 -19.20
CA ASP A 396 -5.58 18.25 -17.74
C ASP A 396 -4.30 17.62 -17.18
N GLY A 397 -3.15 17.74 -17.86
CA GLY A 397 -1.90 17.07 -17.49
C GLY A 397 -0.61 17.80 -17.90
N ASN A 398 0.54 17.12 -17.76
CA ASN A 398 1.86 17.68 -18.08
C ASN A 398 2.26 17.55 -19.56
N LEU A 399 1.47 16.81 -20.35
CA LEU A 399 1.73 16.56 -21.75
C LEU A 399 1.07 17.65 -22.61
N GLU A 400 1.88 18.50 -23.21
CA GLU A 400 1.45 19.46 -24.23
C GLU A 400 1.86 18.94 -25.62
N LEU A 401 1.17 19.32 -26.69
CA LEU A 401 1.58 18.99 -28.07
C LEU A 401 1.97 20.27 -28.81
N TRP A 402 3.04 20.20 -29.59
CA TRP A 402 3.46 21.30 -30.46
C TRP A 402 3.12 21.03 -31.94
N PRO A 403 2.89 22.07 -32.75
CA PRO A 403 2.65 21.89 -34.18
C PRO A 403 3.81 21.14 -34.86
N ASN A 404 3.48 20.26 -35.81
CA ASN A 404 4.43 19.48 -36.62
C ASN A 404 5.33 18.48 -35.85
N GLU A 405 4.98 18.09 -34.62
CA GLU A 405 5.67 16.98 -33.94
C GLU A 405 5.46 15.65 -34.67
N SER A 406 6.55 14.92 -34.97
CA SER A 406 6.50 13.60 -35.61
C SER A 406 5.82 12.57 -34.70
N ILE A 407 5.32 11.48 -35.29
CA ILE A 407 4.65 10.42 -34.54
C ILE A 407 5.61 9.76 -33.53
N GLU A 408 6.88 9.58 -33.89
CA GLU A 408 7.90 9.06 -32.99
C GLU A 408 8.12 9.97 -31.78
N ASN A 409 8.16 11.29 -32.01
CA ASN A 409 8.29 12.27 -30.93
C ASN A 409 7.05 12.25 -30.04
N ARG A 410 5.85 12.11 -30.60
CA ARG A 410 4.60 11.99 -29.83
C ARG A 410 4.60 10.75 -28.93
N LEU A 411 5.03 9.59 -29.43
CA LEU A 411 5.16 8.37 -28.63
C LEU A 411 6.21 8.55 -27.52
N SER A 412 7.39 9.06 -27.87
CA SER A 412 8.44 9.33 -26.89
C SER A 412 7.95 10.29 -25.81
N LYS A 413 7.26 11.37 -26.18
CA LYS A 413 6.67 12.34 -25.27
C LYS A 413 5.62 11.71 -24.35
N TRP A 414 4.76 10.84 -24.89
CA TRP A 414 3.81 10.08 -24.09
C TRP A 414 4.49 9.16 -23.08
N ILE A 415 5.53 8.42 -23.48
CA ILE A 415 6.30 7.57 -22.57
C ILE A 415 6.85 8.40 -21.40
N HIS A 416 7.36 9.61 -21.65
CA HIS A 416 8.01 10.43 -20.62
C HIS A 416 7.03 11.29 -19.79
N LEU A 417 5.92 11.77 -20.37
CA LEU A 417 5.04 12.78 -19.76
C LEU A 417 3.59 12.31 -19.59
N GLY A 418 3.18 11.23 -20.24
CA GLY A 418 1.82 10.68 -20.18
C GLY A 418 1.51 10.03 -18.83
N ASP A 419 0.22 9.76 -18.62
CA ASP A 419 -0.29 9.03 -17.45
C ASP A 419 -1.67 8.44 -17.78
N ASP A 420 -2.36 7.92 -16.77
CA ASP A 420 -3.67 7.29 -16.90
C ASP A 420 -4.73 8.18 -17.59
N ARG A 421 -4.60 9.52 -17.51
CA ARG A 421 -5.52 10.47 -18.17
C ARG A 421 -5.38 10.45 -19.69
N THR A 422 -4.18 10.18 -20.19
CA THR A 422 -3.91 10.05 -21.63
C THR A 422 -4.36 8.69 -22.17
N ILE A 423 -4.59 7.70 -21.31
CA ILE A 423 -5.09 6.37 -21.70
C ILE A 423 -6.61 6.43 -21.76
N SER A 424 -7.13 6.79 -22.93
CA SER A 424 -8.56 7.02 -23.10
C SER A 424 -9.38 5.73 -23.12
N ARG A 425 -8.89 4.61 -23.67
CA ARG A 425 -9.64 3.35 -23.65
C ARG A 425 -8.71 2.18 -23.42
N VAL A 426 -9.22 1.16 -22.74
CA VAL A 426 -8.49 -0.09 -22.51
C VAL A 426 -9.35 -1.25 -22.94
N TYR A 427 -8.78 -2.11 -23.78
CA TYR A 427 -9.38 -3.32 -24.29
C TYR A 427 -8.59 -4.53 -23.78
N VAL A 428 -9.29 -5.55 -23.29
CA VAL A 428 -8.73 -6.87 -22.98
C VAL A 428 -9.60 -7.89 -23.69
N HIS A 429 -8.98 -8.75 -24.51
CA HIS A 429 -9.67 -9.73 -25.34
C HIS A 429 -10.83 -9.11 -26.15
N GLY A 430 -10.61 -7.91 -26.72
CA GLY A 430 -11.60 -7.16 -27.49
C GLY A 430 -12.74 -6.52 -26.70
N VAL A 431 -12.80 -6.73 -25.38
CA VAL A 431 -13.79 -6.14 -24.48
C VAL A 431 -13.22 -4.83 -23.93
N GLU A 432 -13.99 -3.75 -24.03
CA GLU A 432 -13.63 -2.47 -23.44
C GLU A 432 -13.85 -2.54 -21.92
N VAL A 433 -12.76 -2.50 -21.16
CA VAL A 433 -12.74 -2.65 -19.70
C VAL A 433 -12.50 -1.32 -18.98
N LYS A 434 -11.94 -0.33 -19.70
CA LYS A 434 -11.98 1.10 -19.33
C LYS A 434 -12.67 1.84 -20.47
N GLU A 435 -13.91 2.25 -20.26
CA GLU A 435 -14.57 3.19 -21.16
C GLU A 435 -13.87 4.55 -21.04
N GLY A 436 -13.66 5.22 -22.16
CA GLY A 436 -13.10 6.56 -22.11
C GLY A 436 -13.97 7.52 -21.32
N ALA A 437 -13.34 8.60 -20.84
CA ALA A 437 -13.96 9.72 -20.16
C ALA A 437 -14.92 10.49 -21.09
N SER A 438 -15.84 9.79 -21.75
CA SER A 438 -17.12 10.34 -22.14
C SER A 438 -18.03 10.24 -20.90
N ASN A 439 -18.26 11.37 -20.25
CA ASN A 439 -19.38 11.53 -19.33
C ASN A 439 -20.65 11.14 -20.11
N ILE A 440 -21.17 9.94 -19.91
CA ILE A 440 -22.35 9.50 -20.67
C ILE A 440 -23.56 10.20 -20.08
N LEU A 441 -24.09 11.16 -20.82
CA LEU A 441 -25.39 11.79 -20.53
C LEU A 441 -26.47 11.06 -21.28
N ARG A 442 -27.45 10.49 -20.58
CA ARG A 442 -28.67 9.96 -21.19
C ARG A 442 -29.85 10.85 -20.85
N VAL A 443 -30.55 11.34 -21.88
CA VAL A 443 -31.73 12.22 -21.73
C VAL A 443 -32.98 11.49 -22.20
N LYS A 444 -34.02 11.39 -21.36
CA LYS A 444 -35.30 10.77 -21.72
C LYS A 444 -36.41 11.82 -21.84
N ARG A 445 -37.11 11.83 -23.00
CA ARG A 445 -38.15 12.81 -23.35
C ARG A 445 -39.57 12.38 -22.99
N LEU A 446 -40.48 13.36 -22.92
CA LEU A 446 -41.94 13.20 -22.84
C LEU A 446 -42.57 13.31 -24.24
N GLY A 447 -43.35 12.30 -24.65
CA GLY A 447 -44.37 12.44 -25.70
C GLY A 447 -43.90 12.34 -27.17
N SER A 448 -44.78 11.77 -27.99
CA SER A 448 -44.57 11.24 -29.35
C SER A 448 -44.44 12.25 -30.49
N LYS A 449 -43.61 13.29 -30.39
CA LYS A 449 -43.25 14.07 -31.60
C LYS A 449 -42.10 13.37 -32.34
N ARG A 450 -42.48 12.42 -33.22
CA ARG A 450 -41.56 11.54 -33.97
C ARG A 450 -40.58 12.24 -34.94
N ASN A 451 -40.64 13.56 -35.13
CA ASN A 451 -39.96 14.26 -36.24
C ASN A 451 -39.01 15.41 -35.82
N GLU A 452 -38.37 15.34 -34.65
CA GLU A 452 -37.36 16.35 -34.25
C GLU A 452 -35.94 15.81 -34.41
N ALA A 453 -35.05 16.62 -35.00
CA ALA A 453 -33.67 16.25 -35.30
C ALA A 453 -32.82 16.08 -34.03
N CYS A 454 -31.88 15.12 -34.09
CA CYS A 454 -30.91 14.88 -33.01
C CYS A 454 -30.01 16.11 -32.82
N PRO A 455 -29.77 16.57 -31.57
CA PRO A 455 -28.87 17.69 -31.33
C PRO A 455 -27.45 17.40 -31.82
N GLU A 456 -26.79 18.41 -32.37
CA GLU A 456 -25.38 18.35 -32.76
C GLU A 456 -24.50 18.03 -31.53
N GLY A 457 -23.63 17.02 -31.63
CA GLY A 457 -22.82 16.52 -30.50
C GLY A 457 -23.48 15.47 -29.60
N CYS A 458 -24.69 15.00 -29.95
CA CYS A 458 -25.37 13.89 -29.28
C CYS A 458 -25.72 12.76 -30.27
N ASN A 459 -25.74 11.52 -29.79
CA ASN A 459 -26.26 10.36 -30.51
C ASN A 459 -27.67 10.04 -30.02
N CYS A 460 -28.65 9.89 -30.92
CA CYS A 460 -30.03 9.61 -30.55
C CYS A 460 -30.43 8.18 -30.89
N ASP A 461 -31.05 7.47 -29.95
CA ASP A 461 -31.60 6.14 -30.24
C ASP A 461 -32.99 6.21 -30.92
N SER A 462 -33.52 5.06 -31.32
CA SER A 462 -34.84 4.93 -31.96
C SER A 462 -36.01 5.37 -31.06
N ASN A 463 -35.78 5.48 -29.74
CA ASN A 463 -36.72 5.99 -28.75
C ASN A 463 -36.51 7.50 -28.48
N GLN A 464 -35.66 8.16 -29.25
CA GLN A 464 -35.22 9.55 -29.10
C GLN A 464 -34.57 9.85 -27.73
N ASN A 465 -33.95 8.87 -27.08
CA ASN A 465 -33.06 9.15 -25.97
C ASN A 465 -31.76 9.72 -26.51
N TRP A 466 -31.25 10.77 -25.88
CA TRP A 466 -30.00 11.40 -26.32
C TRP A 466 -28.84 10.87 -25.50
N LYS A 467 -27.77 10.46 -26.16
CA LYS A 467 -26.47 10.10 -25.59
C LYS A 467 -25.44 11.16 -26.00
N CYS A 468 -25.15 12.11 -25.11
CA CYS A 468 -24.24 13.22 -25.41
C CYS A 468 -22.84 12.96 -24.82
N ALA A 469 -21.81 13.55 -25.45
CA ALA A 469 -20.41 13.29 -25.09
C ALA A 469 -19.96 13.98 -23.78
N ASN A 470 -20.52 15.15 -23.44
CA ASN A 470 -20.26 15.87 -22.19
C ASN A 470 -21.39 16.87 -21.83
N LEU A 471 -21.35 17.39 -20.59
CA LEU A 471 -22.35 18.33 -20.05
C LEU A 471 -22.32 19.72 -20.69
N ASN A 472 -21.20 20.13 -21.27
CA ASN A 472 -21.08 21.40 -21.98
C ASN A 472 -21.90 21.38 -23.26
N THR A 473 -21.80 20.29 -24.04
CA THR A 473 -22.66 20.04 -25.20
C THR A 473 -24.14 20.11 -24.82
N LEU A 474 -24.52 19.53 -23.69
CA LEU A 474 -25.90 19.56 -23.21
C LEU A 474 -26.37 20.97 -22.80
N GLY A 475 -25.53 21.74 -22.09
CA GLY A 475 -25.84 23.10 -21.64
C GLY A 475 -26.08 24.08 -22.80
N ASP A 476 -25.29 23.98 -23.87
CA ASP A 476 -25.45 24.80 -25.07
C ASP A 476 -26.69 24.40 -25.89
N ILE A 477 -27.00 23.10 -25.93
CA ILE A 477 -28.26 22.60 -26.51
C ILE A 477 -29.46 23.13 -25.71
N TRP A 478 -29.37 23.17 -24.38
CA TRP A 478 -30.48 23.56 -23.50
C TRP A 478 -30.77 25.05 -23.50
N LYS A 479 -29.72 25.90 -23.50
CA LYS A 479 -29.85 27.37 -23.61
C LYS A 479 -30.65 27.80 -24.85
N ASN A 480 -30.60 26.99 -25.91
CA ASN A 480 -31.24 27.27 -27.20
C ASN A 480 -32.48 26.41 -27.49
N SER A 481 -33.01 25.72 -26.48
CA SER A 481 -34.04 24.70 -26.65
C SER A 481 -35.28 24.97 -25.81
N THR A 482 -36.47 25.02 -26.44
CA THR A 482 -37.78 25.01 -25.78
C THR A 482 -38.24 23.60 -25.37
N ARG A 483 -37.34 22.61 -25.42
CA ARG A 483 -37.68 21.18 -25.31
C ARG A 483 -37.90 20.75 -23.85
N ALA A 484 -38.99 20.04 -23.60
CA ALA A 484 -39.29 19.45 -22.30
C ALA A 484 -38.59 18.08 -22.13
N VAL A 485 -37.74 17.95 -21.11
CA VAL A 485 -37.04 16.71 -20.75
C VAL A 485 -37.62 16.18 -19.44
N GLN A 486 -38.08 14.93 -19.40
CA GLN A 486 -38.67 14.40 -18.16
C GLN A 486 -37.61 13.87 -17.20
N GLU A 487 -36.57 13.22 -17.73
CA GLU A 487 -35.53 12.59 -16.93
C GLU A 487 -34.14 12.84 -17.54
N LEU A 488 -33.20 13.28 -16.70
CA LEU A 488 -31.79 13.45 -17.02
C LEU A 488 -30.99 12.39 -16.27
N THR A 489 -30.22 11.57 -16.96
CA THR A 489 -29.30 10.58 -16.37
C THR A 489 -27.85 10.99 -16.61
N LEU A 490 -27.11 11.17 -15.53
CA LEU A 490 -25.67 11.43 -15.51
C LEU A 490 -24.92 10.13 -15.19
N SER A 491 -23.88 9.81 -15.94
CA SER A 491 -23.05 8.63 -15.69
C SER A 491 -21.56 8.91 -15.86
N ASN A 492 -20.72 8.19 -15.09
CA ASN A 492 -19.26 8.33 -15.08
C ASN A 492 -18.78 9.75 -14.74
N VAL A 493 -19.54 10.51 -13.96
CA VAL A 493 -19.19 11.89 -13.59
C VAL A 493 -18.23 11.92 -12.40
N THR A 494 -17.22 12.78 -12.44
CA THR A 494 -16.20 12.90 -11.38
C THR A 494 -16.30 14.17 -10.53
N ASP A 495 -16.79 15.27 -11.09
CA ASP A 495 -17.07 16.52 -10.38
C ASP A 495 -18.34 17.16 -10.92
N LEU A 496 -19.36 17.39 -10.09
CA LEU A 496 -20.59 18.06 -10.54
C LEU A 496 -20.49 19.59 -10.51
N ASN A 497 -19.47 20.16 -9.85
CA ASN A 497 -19.36 21.60 -9.58
C ASN A 497 -18.65 22.37 -10.67
N SER A 498 -17.66 21.78 -11.34
CA SER A 498 -17.06 22.36 -12.55
C SER A 498 -18.11 22.72 -13.61
N TYR A 499 -19.29 22.08 -13.54
CA TYR A 499 -20.38 22.33 -14.46
C TYR A 499 -21.31 23.49 -14.05
N SER A 500 -21.41 23.87 -12.77
CA SER A 500 -22.31 24.97 -12.34
C SER A 500 -21.96 26.32 -12.95
N ASP A 501 -20.67 26.58 -13.19
CA ASP A 501 -20.19 27.83 -13.78
C ASP A 501 -20.57 27.96 -15.26
N HIS A 502 -20.92 26.85 -15.93
CA HIS A 502 -21.30 26.82 -17.34
C HIS A 502 -22.83 26.90 -17.54
N PHE A 503 -23.62 26.58 -16.51
CA PHE A 503 -25.07 26.61 -16.52
C PHE A 503 -25.64 28.01 -16.22
N GLY A 504 -25.44 28.96 -17.13
CA GLY A 504 -26.21 30.20 -17.17
C GLY A 504 -27.70 30.03 -17.51
N ALA A 505 -28.23 28.80 -17.54
CA ALA A 505 -29.62 28.48 -17.84
C ALA A 505 -30.17 27.45 -16.84
N SER A 506 -31.36 27.74 -16.32
CA SER A 506 -32.12 26.85 -15.43
C SER A 506 -32.69 25.67 -16.22
N PHE A 507 -32.51 24.44 -15.72
CA PHE A 507 -33.07 23.20 -16.29
C PHE A 507 -34.56 23.06 -15.93
N GLU A 508 -35.35 24.05 -16.29
CA GLU A 508 -36.74 24.23 -15.84
C GLU A 508 -37.71 23.12 -16.26
N SER A 509 -37.33 22.22 -17.17
CA SER A 509 -38.21 21.16 -17.64
C SER A 509 -37.92 19.80 -17.01
N VAL A 510 -36.78 19.61 -16.35
CA VAL A 510 -36.38 18.32 -15.74
C VAL A 510 -37.21 18.04 -14.50
N GLN A 511 -37.89 16.90 -14.49
CA GLN A 511 -38.69 16.42 -13.35
C GLN A 511 -37.99 15.32 -12.55
N ARG A 512 -37.12 14.53 -13.22
CA ARG A 512 -36.35 13.44 -12.61
C ARG A 512 -34.87 13.58 -12.93
N LEU A 513 -34.03 13.52 -11.91
CA LEU A 513 -32.59 13.46 -12.07
C LEU A 513 -32.10 12.08 -11.66
N ARG A 514 -31.27 11.43 -12.47
CA ARG A 514 -30.63 10.15 -12.15
C ARG A 514 -29.13 10.35 -12.24
N ILE A 515 -28.40 9.90 -11.24
CA ILE A 515 -26.94 9.91 -11.25
C ILE A 515 -26.53 8.48 -10.95
N GLN A 516 -25.71 7.90 -11.82
CA GLN A 516 -25.32 6.51 -11.70
C GLN A 516 -23.86 6.26 -12.06
N LYS A 517 -23.23 5.21 -11.51
CA LYS A 517 -21.87 4.77 -11.89
C LYS A 517 -20.84 5.92 -11.91
N SER A 518 -21.00 6.88 -11.01
CA SER A 518 -20.20 8.12 -10.99
C SER A 518 -19.31 8.15 -9.74
N SER A 519 -18.15 8.80 -9.84
CA SER A 519 -17.16 8.92 -8.76
C SER A 519 -17.07 10.38 -8.31
N ILE A 520 -18.09 10.86 -7.62
CA ILE A 520 -18.32 12.30 -7.40
C ILE A 520 -17.77 12.71 -6.04
N SER A 521 -16.86 13.69 -6.04
CA SER A 521 -16.25 14.19 -4.81
C SER A 521 -17.12 15.21 -4.06
N ARG A 522 -17.93 16.01 -4.76
CA ARG A 522 -18.73 17.09 -4.16
C ARG A 522 -19.95 17.45 -5.02
N VAL A 523 -21.03 17.90 -4.37
CA VAL A 523 -22.20 18.49 -5.01
C VAL A 523 -22.54 19.82 -4.35
N SER A 524 -22.54 20.91 -5.12
CA SER A 524 -22.81 22.27 -4.62
C SER A 524 -24.29 22.58 -4.58
N ALA A 525 -24.67 23.52 -3.72
CA ALA A 525 -26.03 24.07 -3.71
C ALA A 525 -26.41 24.70 -5.06
N LEU A 526 -25.46 25.31 -5.76
CA LEU A 526 -25.65 25.91 -7.08
C LEU A 526 -26.05 24.87 -8.14
N PHE A 527 -25.45 23.68 -8.11
CA PHE A 527 -25.85 22.59 -8.99
C PHE A 527 -27.31 22.18 -8.75
N ILE A 528 -27.76 22.14 -7.50
CA ILE A 528 -29.16 21.82 -7.15
C ILE A 528 -30.11 22.90 -7.66
N ASP A 529 -29.77 24.16 -7.41
CA ASP A 529 -30.60 25.31 -7.75
C ASP A 529 -30.79 25.46 -9.26
N SER A 530 -29.94 24.79 -10.05
CA SER A 530 -30.09 24.69 -11.51
C SER A 530 -31.27 23.82 -11.94
N PHE A 531 -31.92 23.06 -11.05
CA PHE A 531 -33.01 22.11 -11.37
C PHE A 531 -34.31 22.40 -10.59
N PRO A 532 -34.97 23.56 -10.81
CA PRO A 532 -36.06 24.03 -9.92
C PRO A 532 -37.37 23.22 -10.00
N LYS A 533 -37.55 22.34 -10.99
CA LYS A 533 -38.76 21.50 -11.14
C LYS A 533 -38.50 20.01 -10.92
N VAL A 534 -37.32 19.63 -10.44
CA VAL A 534 -37.04 18.23 -10.12
C VAL A 534 -37.85 17.82 -8.90
N GLU A 535 -38.64 16.78 -9.06
CA GLU A 535 -39.50 16.21 -8.01
C GLU A 535 -38.84 15.01 -7.34
N LYS A 536 -37.93 14.32 -8.06
CA LYS A 536 -37.24 13.13 -7.59
C LYS A 536 -35.81 13.05 -8.10
N VAL A 537 -34.91 12.63 -7.23
CA VAL A 537 -33.54 12.28 -7.58
C VAL A 537 -33.25 10.81 -7.30
N PHE A 538 -32.67 10.12 -8.27
CA PHE A 538 -32.23 8.73 -8.20
C PHE A 538 -30.71 8.67 -8.12
N LEU A 539 -30.19 7.99 -7.12
CA LEU A 539 -28.75 7.74 -6.97
C LEU A 539 -28.50 6.23 -7.00
N GLU A 540 -27.68 5.76 -7.95
CA GLU A 540 -27.46 4.33 -8.18
C GLU A 540 -25.98 4.00 -8.43
N ASP A 541 -25.41 3.04 -7.70
CA ASP A 541 -24.07 2.51 -7.99
C ASP A 541 -22.97 3.61 -8.05
N ASN A 542 -23.03 4.63 -7.18
CA ASN A 542 -22.09 5.76 -7.14
C ASN A 542 -21.09 5.64 -5.98
N GLN A 543 -19.90 6.23 -6.16
CA GLN A 543 -18.87 6.40 -5.12
C GLN A 543 -18.75 7.88 -4.72
N PHE A 544 -18.84 8.18 -3.41
CA PHE A 544 -18.87 9.55 -2.87
C PHE A 544 -17.86 9.85 -1.76
N SER A 545 -17.32 11.07 -1.71
CA SER A 545 -16.56 11.56 -0.54
C SER A 545 -17.48 11.91 0.64
N CYS A 546 -17.32 11.25 1.79
CA CYS A 546 -18.35 11.16 2.84
C CYS A 546 -18.67 12.45 3.62
N SER A 547 -17.67 13.28 3.92
CA SER A 547 -17.81 14.41 4.84
C SER A 547 -18.63 15.57 4.25
N GLU A 548 -18.38 15.91 3.00
CA GLU A 548 -19.14 16.93 2.26
C GLU A 548 -20.48 16.37 1.74
N HIS A 549 -20.57 15.05 1.53
CA HIS A 549 -21.74 14.40 0.95
C HIS A 549 -22.93 14.26 1.92
N ILE A 550 -22.69 13.98 3.22
CA ILE A 550 -23.76 13.97 4.22
C ILE A 550 -24.48 15.33 4.25
N LEU A 551 -23.72 16.42 4.18
CA LEU A 551 -24.26 17.77 4.17
C LEU A 551 -25.01 18.05 2.84
N ALA A 552 -24.46 17.61 1.72
CA ALA A 552 -25.09 17.76 0.41
C ALA A 552 -26.42 16.97 0.31
N LEU A 553 -26.47 15.73 0.80
CA LEU A 553 -27.69 14.94 0.81
C LEU A 553 -28.73 15.45 1.80
N GLN A 554 -28.32 15.93 2.98
CA GLN A 554 -29.23 16.66 3.88
C GLN A 554 -29.79 17.91 3.20
N THR A 555 -28.98 18.60 2.41
CA THR A 555 -29.41 19.76 1.61
C THR A 555 -30.36 19.35 0.48
N TRP A 556 -30.12 18.20 -0.17
CA TRP A 556 -31.02 17.65 -1.20
C TRP A 556 -32.33 17.23 -0.59
N GLU A 557 -32.31 16.39 0.45
CA GLU A 557 -33.48 15.85 1.14
C GLU A 557 -34.37 16.96 1.71
N SER A 558 -33.78 18.06 2.21
CA SER A 558 -34.54 19.22 2.68
C SER A 558 -35.21 20.04 1.56
N LYS A 559 -34.74 19.96 0.32
CA LYS A 559 -35.32 20.68 -0.84
C LYS A 559 -36.20 19.79 -1.72
N ILE A 560 -35.83 18.52 -1.94
CA ILE A 560 -36.46 17.58 -2.88
C ILE A 560 -36.31 16.14 -2.35
N PRO A 561 -37.36 15.29 -2.41
CA PRO A 561 -37.26 13.87 -2.02
C PRO A 561 -36.22 13.08 -2.85
N THR A 562 -35.30 12.39 -2.16
CA THR A 562 -34.28 11.53 -2.79
C THR A 562 -34.70 10.05 -2.70
N GLN A 563 -34.63 9.31 -3.80
CA GLN A 563 -34.84 7.85 -3.84
C GLN A 563 -33.52 7.14 -4.12
N THR A 564 -33.30 6.06 -3.39
CA THR A 564 -32.09 5.24 -3.49
C THR A 564 -32.51 3.83 -3.87
N ASP A 565 -32.21 3.42 -5.11
CA ASP A 565 -32.65 2.14 -5.65
C ASP A 565 -31.52 1.07 -5.57
N LYS A 566 -30.28 1.46 -5.26
CA LYS A 566 -29.09 0.59 -5.08
C LYS A 566 -28.05 1.19 -4.11
N LEU A 567 -27.05 0.39 -3.72
CA LEU A 567 -26.01 0.71 -2.71
C LEU A 567 -25.32 2.06 -2.98
N LEU A 568 -25.39 2.99 -2.02
CA LEU A 568 -24.58 4.21 -2.02
C LEU A 568 -23.31 3.97 -1.22
N LEU A 569 -22.18 3.96 -1.91
CA LEU A 569 -20.89 3.66 -1.31
C LEU A 569 -20.13 4.93 -0.99
N CYS A 570 -19.80 5.06 0.28
CA CYS A 570 -18.93 6.12 0.75
C CYS A 570 -17.47 5.75 0.49
N SER A 571 -16.64 6.71 0.09
CA SER A 571 -15.20 6.63 -0.16
C SER A 571 -14.51 7.76 0.60
N SER A 572 -14.44 7.64 1.94
CA SER A 572 -13.71 8.61 2.78
C SER A 572 -12.44 7.99 3.38
N PRO A 573 -11.33 8.75 3.43
CA PRO A 573 -10.13 8.38 4.17
C PRO A 573 -10.37 8.29 5.69
N ASP A 574 -11.43 8.92 6.20
CA ASP A 574 -11.84 8.83 7.61
C ASP A 574 -12.52 7.48 7.92
N GLY A 575 -12.49 6.56 6.96
CA GLY A 575 -13.05 5.23 7.07
C GLY A 575 -14.55 5.30 7.24
N MET A 576 -15.32 5.92 6.35
CA MET A 576 -16.70 5.48 6.09
C MET A 576 -16.74 4.60 4.83
N ALA A 577 -15.56 4.22 4.34
CA ALA A 577 -15.38 3.46 3.11
C ALA A 577 -16.14 2.13 3.19
N GLY A 578 -17.10 1.94 2.28
CA GLY A 578 -17.87 0.69 2.19
C GLY A 578 -19.14 0.61 3.04
N THR A 579 -19.49 1.63 3.84
CA THR A 579 -20.73 1.63 4.64
C THR A 579 -21.90 2.24 3.86
N GLU A 580 -23.09 1.65 3.97
CA GLU A 580 -24.33 2.26 3.49
C GLU A 580 -24.60 3.58 4.23
N LEU A 581 -24.75 4.67 3.48
CA LEU A 581 -24.89 6.01 4.04
C LEU A 581 -26.09 6.19 4.97
N PHE A 582 -27.18 5.46 4.76
CA PHE A 582 -28.38 5.56 5.62
C PHE A 582 -28.13 5.05 7.04
N GLU A 583 -27.34 3.99 7.20
CA GLU A 583 -26.95 3.50 8.52
C GLU A 583 -25.97 4.48 9.19
N ALA A 584 -25.09 5.12 8.41
CA ALA A 584 -24.22 6.18 8.91
C ALA A 584 -24.99 7.37 9.49
N LEU A 585 -26.04 7.83 8.79
CA LEU A 585 -26.89 8.95 9.23
C LEU A 585 -27.63 8.65 10.54
N LYS A 586 -28.13 7.42 10.71
CA LYS A 586 -28.78 6.97 11.96
C LYS A 586 -27.80 6.97 13.14
N ILE A 587 -26.58 6.49 12.93
CA ILE A 587 -25.54 6.48 13.97
C ILE A 587 -25.16 7.91 14.37
N ILE A 588 -25.00 8.82 13.40
CA ILE A 588 -24.66 10.23 13.66
C ILE A 588 -25.75 10.94 14.46
N ALA A 589 -27.03 10.72 14.12
CA ALA A 589 -28.15 11.30 14.87
C ALA A 589 -28.16 10.82 16.33
N ARG A 590 -27.99 9.52 16.54
CA ARG A 590 -27.92 8.92 17.88
C ARG A 590 -26.73 9.42 18.71
N VAL A 591 -25.56 9.55 18.09
CA VAL A 591 -24.35 10.09 18.75
C VAL A 591 -24.57 11.53 19.23
N LYS A 592 -25.31 12.35 18.48
CA LYS A 592 -25.66 13.71 18.92
C LYS A 592 -26.57 13.73 20.15
N GLU A 593 -27.52 12.80 20.24
CA GLU A 593 -28.46 12.73 21.37
C GLU A 593 -27.82 12.17 22.65
N GLU A 594 -26.95 11.16 22.51
CA GLU A 594 -26.34 10.46 23.65
C GLU A 594 -25.03 11.12 24.15
N CYS A 595 -24.54 12.18 23.49
CA CYS A 595 -23.29 12.83 23.88
C CYS A 595 -23.43 13.56 25.23
N PRO A 596 -22.50 13.37 26.19
CA PRO A 596 -22.58 14.08 27.46
C PRO A 596 -22.50 15.60 27.26
N THR A 597 -23.29 16.35 28.02
CA THR A 597 -23.46 17.81 27.84
C THR A 597 -22.18 18.61 28.01
N SER A 598 -21.22 18.10 28.78
CA SER A 598 -19.90 18.71 28.99
C SER A 598 -18.85 18.27 27.97
N CYS A 599 -19.22 17.48 26.96
CA CYS A 599 -18.31 16.85 26.02
C CYS A 599 -18.68 17.17 24.56
N ARG A 600 -17.73 16.94 23.65
CA ARG A 600 -17.96 16.95 22.21
C ARG A 600 -17.73 15.55 21.68
N CYS A 601 -18.71 15.02 20.95
CA CYS A 601 -18.64 13.68 20.37
C CYS A 601 -18.62 13.75 18.85
N TRP A 602 -17.73 12.98 18.22
CA TRP A 602 -17.72 12.79 16.78
C TRP A 602 -17.19 11.41 16.43
N LEU A 603 -17.63 10.86 15.30
CA LEU A 603 -17.11 9.59 14.81
C LEU A 603 -15.71 9.82 14.26
N LYS A 604 -14.73 9.02 14.73
CA LYS A 604 -13.35 9.08 14.26
C LYS A 604 -13.15 8.20 13.02
N SER A 605 -13.86 7.06 12.96
CA SER A 605 -13.87 6.16 11.79
C SER A 605 -14.92 5.04 11.88
N MET A 606 -15.63 4.75 10.79
CA MET A 606 -16.44 3.55 10.50
C MET A 606 -15.67 2.55 9.62
N LYS A 607 -14.65 1.89 10.15
CA LYS A 607 -13.99 0.84 9.36
C LYS A 607 -15.03 -0.23 9.02
N SER A 608 -15.23 -0.52 7.74
CA SER A 608 -15.96 -1.67 7.16
C SER A 608 -17.42 -1.90 7.60
N GLN A 609 -18.17 -2.67 6.80
CA GLN A 609 -19.54 -3.08 7.15
C GLN A 609 -19.63 -4.06 8.34
N TYR A 610 -18.50 -4.47 8.91
CA TYR A 610 -18.42 -5.47 9.98
C TYR A 610 -17.68 -5.02 11.24
N SER A 611 -17.10 -3.80 11.28
CA SER A 611 -16.50 -3.25 12.50
C SER A 611 -17.31 -2.09 13.07
N VAL A 612 -17.50 -2.13 14.39
CA VAL A 612 -18.26 -1.12 15.13
C VAL A 612 -17.54 0.23 15.00
N PRO A 613 -18.23 1.34 14.68
CA PRO A 613 -17.64 2.66 14.57
C PRO A 613 -16.86 3.06 15.84
N ASN A 614 -15.68 3.65 15.66
CA ASN A 614 -14.94 4.27 16.76
C ASN A 614 -15.48 5.70 16.99
N LEU A 615 -16.07 5.92 18.15
CA LEU A 615 -16.55 7.21 18.61
C LEU A 615 -15.47 7.92 19.42
N PHE A 616 -15.13 9.15 19.04
CA PHE A 616 -14.30 10.00 19.88
C PHE A 616 -15.19 10.87 20.77
N VAL A 617 -14.95 10.80 22.08
CA VAL A 617 -15.64 11.61 23.10
C VAL A 617 -14.61 12.49 23.77
N ASN A 618 -14.66 13.79 23.49
CA ASN A 618 -13.74 14.78 24.06
C ASN A 618 -14.43 15.57 25.18
N CYS A 619 -14.03 15.33 26.41
CA CYS A 619 -14.41 16.12 27.59
C CYS A 619 -13.19 16.83 28.22
N SER A 620 -12.12 17.02 27.45
CA SER A 620 -10.94 17.71 27.95
C SER A 620 -11.23 19.19 28.20
N GLN A 621 -10.59 19.77 29.23
CA GLN A 621 -10.74 21.19 29.59
C GLN A 621 -12.19 21.60 29.95
N SER A 622 -13.05 20.64 30.29
CA SER A 622 -14.45 20.89 30.66
C SER A 622 -14.66 21.20 32.15
N ASN A 623 -13.58 21.39 32.91
CA ASN A 623 -13.59 21.61 34.37
C ASN A 623 -14.32 20.51 35.16
N LEU A 624 -14.25 19.27 34.68
CA LEU A 624 -14.88 18.12 35.34
C LEU A 624 -14.20 17.81 36.67
N LYS A 625 -15.00 17.60 37.72
CA LYS A 625 -14.55 17.07 39.03
C LYS A 625 -14.84 15.58 39.19
N VAL A 626 -15.82 15.09 38.43
CA VAL A 626 -16.26 13.69 38.39
C VAL A 626 -16.34 13.30 36.93
N ILE A 627 -16.06 12.03 36.63
CA ILE A 627 -16.23 11.49 35.28
C ILE A 627 -17.72 11.54 34.85
N PRO A 628 -18.03 11.57 33.54
CA PRO A 628 -19.40 11.50 33.07
C PRO A 628 -20.17 10.26 33.59
N ASP A 629 -21.45 10.43 33.90
CA ASP A 629 -22.34 9.37 34.40
C ASP A 629 -23.00 8.55 33.27
N SER A 630 -22.71 8.90 32.02
CA SER A 630 -23.22 8.25 30.82
C SER A 630 -22.28 8.44 29.64
N LEU A 631 -22.31 7.49 28.70
CA LEU A 631 -21.63 7.54 27.40
C LEU A 631 -22.52 6.93 26.32
N PRO A 632 -22.34 7.29 25.03
CA PRO A 632 -23.08 6.69 23.93
C PRO A 632 -22.94 5.16 23.89
N LYS A 633 -24.06 4.46 23.74
CA LYS A 633 -24.12 3.00 23.81
C LYS A 633 -23.79 2.39 22.45
N SER A 634 -23.26 1.16 22.47
CA SER A 634 -23.08 0.27 21.29
C SER A 634 -21.95 0.64 20.32
N LEU A 635 -21.05 1.57 20.69
CA LEU A 635 -19.87 1.93 19.89
C LEU A 635 -18.58 1.73 20.70
N VAL A 636 -17.47 1.47 20.01
CA VAL A 636 -16.13 1.49 20.63
C VAL A 636 -15.72 2.95 20.84
N ILE A 637 -15.25 3.31 22.03
CA ILE A 637 -15.03 4.70 22.42
C ILE A 637 -13.54 4.99 22.61
N GLU A 638 -13.08 6.11 22.05
CA GLU A 638 -11.87 6.79 22.48
C GLU A 638 -12.28 8.01 23.32
N LEU A 639 -11.94 8.01 24.60
CA LEU A 639 -12.40 8.99 25.58
C LEU A 639 -11.23 9.87 26.05
N ASP A 640 -11.37 11.18 25.88
CA ASP A 640 -10.44 12.18 26.41
C ASP A 640 -11.06 12.95 27.58
N LEU A 641 -10.53 12.72 28.78
CA LEU A 641 -10.87 13.40 30.03
C LEU A 641 -9.70 14.26 30.55
N SER A 642 -8.74 14.61 29.69
CA SER A 642 -7.53 15.32 30.12
C SER A 642 -7.79 16.79 30.52
N HIS A 643 -6.88 17.37 31.29
CA HIS A 643 -6.95 18.79 31.71
C HIS A 643 -8.24 19.13 32.48
N ASN A 644 -8.58 18.30 33.46
CA ASN A 644 -9.73 18.47 34.34
C ASN A 644 -9.29 18.48 35.81
N GLN A 645 -10.24 18.41 36.74
CA GLN A 645 -9.99 18.39 38.20
C GLN A 645 -10.46 17.06 38.80
N ILE A 646 -10.37 15.96 38.05
CA ILE A 646 -10.84 14.64 38.49
C ILE A 646 -9.87 14.10 39.55
N GLU A 647 -10.42 13.66 40.68
CA GLU A 647 -9.67 13.07 41.79
C GLU A 647 -9.94 11.56 41.96
N ASP A 648 -11.14 11.11 41.60
CA ASP A 648 -11.56 9.70 41.66
C ASP A 648 -11.90 9.16 40.27
N ALA A 649 -11.12 8.18 39.82
CA ALA A 649 -11.28 7.47 38.56
C ALA A 649 -11.86 6.06 38.75
N SER A 650 -12.12 5.63 39.99
CA SER A 650 -12.66 4.29 40.30
C SER A 650 -13.98 3.96 39.58
N PRO A 651 -14.91 4.91 39.37
CA PRO A 651 -16.17 4.60 38.69
C PRO A 651 -15.99 4.15 37.23
N LEU A 652 -14.87 4.46 36.57
CA LEU A 652 -14.55 3.96 35.23
C LEU A 652 -14.48 2.43 35.17
N PHE A 653 -14.09 1.81 36.28
CA PHE A 653 -13.83 0.37 36.37
C PHE A 653 -15.01 -0.42 36.98
N SER A 654 -16.04 0.28 37.48
CA SER A 654 -17.22 -0.33 38.09
C SER A 654 -18.51 -0.12 37.28
N LEU A 655 -18.55 0.89 36.41
CA LEU A 655 -19.75 1.23 35.62
C LEU A 655 -19.75 0.52 34.24
N PRO A 656 -20.85 -0.20 33.88
CA PRO A 656 -20.88 -1.08 32.71
C PRO A 656 -20.79 -0.37 31.35
N PHE A 657 -21.14 0.91 31.25
CA PHE A 657 -21.10 1.65 29.99
C PHE A 657 -19.69 2.11 29.59
N TYR A 658 -18.70 1.99 30.48
CA TYR A 658 -17.28 2.21 30.15
C TYR A 658 -16.60 0.97 29.52
N GLN A 659 -17.29 -0.18 29.45
CA GLN A 659 -16.75 -1.43 28.90
C GLN A 659 -16.27 -1.31 27.44
N ASN A 660 -16.85 -0.39 26.67
CA ASN A 660 -16.50 -0.20 25.26
C ASN A 660 -15.41 0.86 25.04
N VAL A 661 -14.81 1.43 26.10
CA VAL A 661 -13.72 2.39 25.96
C VAL A 661 -12.42 1.66 25.66
N SER A 662 -11.85 1.91 24.48
CA SER A 662 -10.60 1.31 24.01
C SER A 662 -9.38 2.21 24.18
N VAL A 663 -9.57 3.53 24.21
CA VAL A 663 -8.51 4.51 24.48
C VAL A 663 -9.03 5.46 25.54
N LEU A 664 -8.25 5.68 26.59
CA LEU A 664 -8.60 6.57 27.69
C LEU A 664 -7.46 7.52 28.01
N ASN A 665 -7.71 8.82 27.85
CA ASN A 665 -6.77 9.88 28.22
C ASN A 665 -7.25 10.60 29.48
N LEU A 666 -6.53 10.43 30.58
CA LEU A 666 -6.76 11.05 31.89
C LEU A 666 -5.64 12.02 32.29
N ALA A 667 -4.80 12.43 31.34
CA ALA A 667 -3.65 13.27 31.65
C ALA A 667 -4.05 14.64 32.24
N HIS A 668 -3.20 15.26 33.06
CA HIS A 668 -3.47 16.58 33.65
C HIS A 668 -4.76 16.61 34.50
N ASN A 669 -4.83 15.72 35.48
CA ASN A 669 -5.90 15.66 36.49
C ASN A 669 -5.29 15.63 37.91
N HIS A 670 -6.09 15.37 38.94
CA HIS A 670 -5.65 15.34 40.34
C HIS A 670 -5.71 13.93 40.96
N ILE A 671 -5.67 12.88 40.13
CA ILE A 671 -5.83 11.49 40.56
C ILE A 671 -4.59 11.05 41.32
N GLN A 672 -4.80 10.42 42.49
CA GLN A 672 -3.72 9.97 43.38
C GLN A 672 -3.61 8.44 43.44
N ASP A 673 -4.71 7.73 43.22
CA ASP A 673 -4.79 6.27 43.22
C ASP A 673 -5.97 5.82 42.34
N ILE A 674 -5.91 4.58 41.85
CA ILE A 674 -7.00 3.93 41.12
C ILE A 674 -7.29 2.60 41.82
N ASN A 675 -8.41 2.54 42.54
CA ASN A 675 -8.80 1.34 43.24
C ASN A 675 -9.59 0.41 42.30
N VAL A 676 -8.89 -0.54 41.68
CA VAL A 676 -9.52 -1.57 40.83
C VAL A 676 -9.89 -2.78 41.70
N SER A 677 -11.18 -3.05 41.91
CA SER A 677 -11.61 -4.22 42.68
C SER A 677 -11.18 -5.54 42.02
N ASN A 678 -10.89 -6.57 42.81
CA ASN A 678 -10.51 -7.89 42.27
C ASN A 678 -11.61 -8.57 41.44
N ASP A 679 -12.87 -8.17 41.64
CA ASP A 679 -14.06 -8.71 40.99
C ASP A 679 -14.47 -7.96 39.70
N ALA A 680 -13.70 -6.94 39.30
CA ALA A 680 -13.93 -6.20 38.06
C ALA A 680 -13.60 -7.10 36.86
N ARG A 681 -14.62 -7.82 36.35
CA ARG A 681 -14.58 -8.66 35.14
C ARG A 681 -14.28 -7.90 33.82
N HIS A 682 -13.86 -6.63 33.89
CA HIS A 682 -13.62 -5.74 32.74
C HIS A 682 -12.24 -5.08 32.80
N LYS A 683 -11.28 -5.70 33.51
CA LYS A 683 -10.02 -5.10 33.91
C LYS A 683 -9.13 -4.55 32.79
N ASN A 684 -9.17 -5.02 31.54
CA ASN A 684 -8.27 -4.51 30.50
C ASN A 684 -8.77 -4.81 29.07
N HIS A 685 -9.44 -3.83 28.44
CA HIS A 685 -9.58 -3.76 26.97
C HIS A 685 -8.99 -2.46 26.41
N PHE A 686 -8.28 -1.68 27.23
CA PHE A 686 -7.62 -0.47 26.78
C PHE A 686 -6.44 -0.82 25.89
N ARG A 687 -6.41 -0.27 24.67
CA ARG A 687 -5.21 -0.20 23.85
C ARG A 687 -4.24 0.86 24.38
N LEU A 688 -4.78 1.95 24.94
CA LEU A 688 -4.00 3.05 25.52
C LEU A 688 -4.71 3.59 26.78
N LEU A 689 -3.96 3.72 27.86
CA LEU A 689 -4.37 4.40 29.11
C LEU A 689 -3.33 5.46 29.48
N ASN A 690 -3.68 6.73 29.33
CA ASN A 690 -2.77 7.84 29.67
C ASN A 690 -3.11 8.46 31.03
N LEU A 691 -2.23 8.28 32.00
CA LEU A 691 -2.32 8.79 33.37
C LEU A 691 -1.23 9.82 33.69
N SER A 692 -0.58 10.38 32.66
CA SER A 692 0.50 11.37 32.80
C SER A 692 0.03 12.63 33.54
N TYR A 693 0.93 13.35 34.21
CA TYR A 693 0.61 14.64 34.86
C TYR A 693 -0.55 14.57 35.87
N ASN A 694 -0.57 13.55 36.71
CA ASN A 694 -1.50 13.40 37.83
C ASN A 694 -0.74 13.54 39.17
N LYS A 695 -1.29 12.99 40.26
CA LYS A 695 -0.72 13.03 41.60
C LYS A 695 -0.33 11.65 42.13
N PHE A 696 -0.05 10.69 41.25
CA PHE A 696 0.38 9.35 41.65
C PHE A 696 1.75 9.40 42.35
N THR A 697 1.82 8.85 43.56
CA THR A 697 3.07 8.74 44.33
C THR A 697 3.63 7.32 44.35
N LYS A 698 2.81 6.32 44.01
CA LYS A 698 3.18 4.91 43.94
C LYS A 698 2.54 4.30 42.71
N LEU A 699 3.23 3.31 42.14
CA LEU A 699 2.74 2.59 40.96
C LEU A 699 1.43 1.85 41.31
N PRO A 700 0.35 2.00 40.53
CA PRO A 700 -0.90 1.30 40.79
C PRO A 700 -0.76 -0.18 40.41
N GLU A 701 -0.38 -1.01 41.39
CA GLU A 701 -0.01 -2.42 41.19
C GLU A 701 -1.14 -3.26 40.58
N ASN A 702 -2.40 -2.90 40.85
CA ASN A 702 -3.57 -3.61 40.35
C ASN A 702 -3.83 -3.39 38.84
N LEU A 703 -3.15 -2.44 38.21
CA LEU A 703 -3.19 -2.17 36.76
C LEU A 703 -2.10 -2.92 35.98
N ILE A 704 -1.04 -3.40 36.66
CA ILE A 704 0.13 -4.06 36.07
C ILE A 704 0.13 -5.51 36.57
N VAL A 705 -0.55 -6.39 35.84
CA VAL A 705 -0.69 -7.81 36.18
C VAL A 705 0.29 -8.64 35.35
N ASP A 706 0.99 -9.60 35.97
CA ASP A 706 1.78 -10.64 35.27
C ASP A 706 0.85 -11.44 34.35
N THR A 707 0.99 -11.28 33.03
CA THR A 707 -0.01 -11.76 32.06
C THR A 707 0.61 -12.41 30.83
N ASP A 708 0.96 -13.69 30.97
CA ASP A 708 1.26 -14.59 29.84
C ASP A 708 -0.01 -15.07 29.09
N THR A 709 -1.20 -14.53 29.42
CA THR A 709 -2.51 -15.14 29.07
C THR A 709 -3.47 -14.27 28.25
N PHE A 710 -3.07 -13.07 27.79
CA PHE A 710 -3.98 -12.18 27.03
C PHE A 710 -3.48 -11.86 25.61
N SER A 711 -4.43 -11.78 24.66
CA SER A 711 -4.17 -11.56 23.22
C SER A 711 -3.77 -10.13 22.85
N TYR A 712 -3.96 -9.15 23.75
CA TYR A 712 -3.60 -7.73 23.56
C TYR A 712 -3.15 -7.11 24.88
N GLN A 713 -2.07 -6.33 24.86
CA GLN A 713 -1.52 -5.66 26.05
C GLN A 713 -1.72 -4.13 25.99
N PRO A 714 -2.13 -3.47 27.10
CA PRO A 714 -2.38 -2.03 27.14
C PRO A 714 -1.08 -1.23 27.13
N LEU A 715 -1.03 -0.15 26.34
CA LEU A 715 0.01 0.87 26.48
C LEU A 715 -0.38 1.86 27.58
N ILE A 716 0.42 1.99 28.63
CA ILE A 716 0.17 2.87 29.77
C ILE A 716 1.19 4.03 29.76
N MET A 717 0.71 5.27 29.94
CA MET A 717 1.54 6.47 30.05
C MET A 717 1.48 7.04 31.47
N LEU A 718 2.63 7.30 32.08
CA LEU A 718 2.79 7.58 33.51
C LEU A 718 3.70 8.78 33.82
N ARG A 719 4.28 9.45 32.82
CA ARG A 719 5.24 10.55 33.01
C ARG A 719 4.69 11.70 33.84
N SER A 720 5.61 12.43 34.47
CA SER A 720 5.32 13.68 35.20
C SER A 720 4.30 13.53 36.34
N ASN A 721 4.32 12.39 37.01
CA ASN A 721 3.67 12.17 38.31
C ASN A 721 4.71 12.30 39.45
N PRO A 722 4.31 12.68 40.68
CA PRO A 722 5.21 12.85 41.82
C PRO A 722 5.63 11.50 42.44
N TRP A 723 6.34 10.67 41.68
CA TRP A 723 6.71 9.31 42.09
C TRP A 723 7.61 9.30 43.33
N THR A 724 7.30 8.43 44.28
CA THR A 724 8.15 8.16 45.44
C THR A 724 9.36 7.36 44.99
N CYS A 725 10.56 7.88 45.24
CA CYS A 725 11.81 7.23 44.92
C CYS A 725 12.53 6.74 46.18
N ASP A 726 12.07 5.60 46.69
CA ASP A 726 12.83 4.79 47.65
C ASP A 726 13.44 3.57 46.96
N CYS A 727 14.35 2.87 47.65
CA CYS A 727 15.04 1.74 47.05
C CYS A 727 14.10 0.60 46.60
N ASN A 728 12.99 0.37 47.31
CA ASN A 728 12.03 -0.66 46.95
C ASN A 728 11.27 -0.28 45.67
N SER A 729 10.88 0.98 45.55
CA SER A 729 10.18 1.54 44.41
C SER A 729 11.06 1.51 43.16
N VAL A 730 12.33 1.92 43.26
CA VAL A 730 13.29 1.88 42.13
C VAL A 730 13.54 0.45 41.65
N LYS A 731 13.80 -0.50 42.57
CA LYS A 731 13.96 -1.93 42.20
C LYS A 731 12.72 -2.50 41.51
N ARG A 732 11.53 -2.05 41.91
CA ARG A 732 10.28 -2.50 41.33
C ARG A 732 10.07 -1.97 39.91
N PHE A 733 10.33 -0.69 39.66
CA PHE A 733 10.30 -0.12 38.31
C PHE A 733 11.31 -0.82 37.38
N GLN A 734 12.50 -1.18 37.87
CA GLN A 734 13.48 -1.96 37.09
C GLN A 734 13.03 -3.41 36.80
N THR A 735 12.33 -4.03 37.73
CA THR A 735 11.79 -5.38 37.50
C THR A 735 10.75 -5.35 36.37
N ILE A 736 9.96 -4.29 36.29
CA ILE A 736 9.00 -4.04 35.20
C ILE A 736 9.75 -3.70 33.91
N GLU A 737 10.80 -2.88 33.96
CA GLU A 737 11.67 -2.60 32.80
C GLU A 737 12.21 -3.88 32.16
N MET A 738 12.75 -4.80 32.97
CA MET A 738 13.34 -6.04 32.46
C MET A 738 12.32 -7.05 31.92
N LYS A 739 11.06 -7.00 32.36
CA LYS A 739 10.04 -8.01 32.02
C LYS A 739 8.92 -7.52 31.11
N GLN A 740 8.63 -6.22 31.09
CA GLN A 740 7.37 -5.64 30.60
C GLN A 740 7.55 -4.24 29.99
N LEU A 741 8.69 -3.98 29.34
CA LEU A 741 9.04 -2.65 28.78
C LEU A 741 8.05 -2.13 27.72
N HIS A 742 7.29 -3.04 27.10
CA HIS A 742 6.25 -2.75 26.11
C HIS A 742 4.90 -2.31 26.70
N ILE A 743 4.71 -2.39 28.03
CA ILE A 743 3.47 -1.98 28.72
C ILE A 743 3.51 -0.49 29.11
N ILE A 744 4.63 0.02 29.65
CA ILE A 744 4.78 1.42 30.05
C ILE A 744 5.55 2.17 28.97
N GLY A 745 4.85 2.83 28.05
CA GLY A 745 5.49 3.39 26.85
C GLY A 745 6.33 4.66 27.10
N ASP A 746 6.25 5.26 28.28
CA ASP A 746 7.03 6.44 28.68
C ASP A 746 7.92 6.18 29.90
N PHE A 747 8.29 4.91 30.11
CA PHE A 747 9.11 4.46 31.24
C PHE A 747 10.40 5.26 31.43
N ILE A 748 11.08 5.61 30.34
CA ILE A 748 12.34 6.38 30.37
C ILE A 748 12.16 7.85 30.77
N TYR A 749 10.91 8.31 30.94
CA TYR A 749 10.56 9.68 31.33
C TYR A 749 9.96 9.76 32.74
N LEU A 750 9.99 8.66 33.51
CA LEU A 750 9.54 8.68 34.90
C LEU A 750 10.59 9.35 35.78
N THR A 751 10.19 10.42 36.47
CA THR A 751 11.05 11.20 37.36
C THR A 751 10.58 11.11 38.80
N CYS A 752 11.51 11.14 39.74
CA CYS A 752 11.23 11.24 41.17
C CYS A 752 10.55 12.57 41.52
N GLY A 753 9.70 12.54 42.56
CA GLY A 753 9.23 13.72 43.29
C GLY A 753 9.90 13.86 44.67
N GLY A 754 9.63 14.96 45.38
CA GLY A 754 10.15 15.20 46.73
C GLY A 754 11.66 15.52 46.76
N ASP A 755 12.41 14.93 47.70
CA ASP A 755 13.85 15.23 47.91
C ASP A 755 14.77 14.89 46.72
N LEU A 756 14.24 14.16 45.72
CA LEU A 756 14.95 13.75 44.50
C LEU A 756 14.29 14.27 43.24
N GLU A 757 13.49 15.33 43.35
CA GLU A 757 12.69 15.89 42.27
C GLU A 757 13.47 16.02 40.96
N GLY A 758 12.88 15.50 39.87
CA GLY A 758 13.44 15.59 38.52
C GLY A 758 14.49 14.53 38.16
N GLN A 759 14.97 13.71 39.10
CA GLN A 759 15.86 12.60 38.77
C GLN A 759 15.09 11.45 38.11
N LEU A 760 15.64 10.89 37.03
CA LEU A 760 15.03 9.75 36.34
C LEU A 760 15.06 8.50 37.23
N ILE A 761 13.93 7.81 37.33
CA ILE A 761 13.78 6.57 38.13
C ILE A 761 14.64 5.44 37.55
N SER A 762 14.76 5.39 36.22
CA SER A 762 15.56 4.40 35.49
C SER A 762 17.07 4.67 35.51
N SER A 763 17.53 5.80 36.06
CA SER A 763 18.95 6.15 35.98
C SER A 763 19.81 5.29 36.93
N PRO A 764 20.95 4.74 36.47
CA PRO A 764 21.90 4.01 37.31
C PRO A 764 22.39 4.85 38.50
N THR A 765 22.49 6.17 38.30
CA THR A 765 22.93 7.15 39.30
C THR A 765 21.93 7.30 40.45
N SER A 766 20.62 7.25 40.15
CA SER A 766 19.54 7.28 41.15
C SER A 766 19.59 6.02 42.02
N LEU A 767 19.82 4.85 41.40
CA LEU A 767 19.99 3.57 42.09
C LEU A 767 21.23 3.58 43.01
N GLN A 768 22.36 4.10 42.54
CA GLN A 768 23.59 4.21 43.34
C GLN A 768 23.42 5.13 44.55
N ARG A 769 22.65 6.21 44.42
CA ARG A 769 22.38 7.14 45.53
C ARG A 769 21.40 6.59 46.57
N LEU A 770 20.36 5.86 46.14
CA LEU A 770 19.24 5.44 46.99
C LEU A 770 19.34 4.00 47.51
N CYS A 771 19.76 3.07 46.65
CA CYS A 771 19.85 1.64 46.97
C CYS A 771 21.25 1.24 47.43
N TYR A 772 22.26 2.06 47.12
CA TYR A 772 23.63 1.90 47.59
C TYR A 772 23.99 3.04 48.55
N VAL A 773 23.29 3.11 49.69
CA VAL A 773 23.96 3.66 50.87
C VAL A 773 24.99 2.62 51.30
N PRO A 774 26.29 2.95 51.29
CA PRO A 774 27.33 1.96 51.29
C PRO A 774 27.38 1.24 52.63
N ALA A 775 27.82 -0.02 52.58
CA ALA A 775 28.37 -0.78 53.70
C ALA A 775 29.54 -0.08 54.45
N VAL A 776 29.81 1.20 54.16
CA VAL A 776 30.78 2.05 54.85
C VAL A 776 30.32 2.39 56.27
N ALA A 777 29.04 2.41 56.62
CA ALA A 777 28.64 2.59 58.02
C ALA A 777 28.96 1.38 58.93
N ILE A 778 29.24 0.20 58.36
CA ILE A 778 29.64 -1.01 59.11
C ILE A 778 31.15 -1.28 59.00
N MET A 779 31.84 -0.71 58.00
CA MET A 779 33.30 -0.83 57.86
C MET A 779 34.11 0.23 58.63
N THR A 780 33.57 1.39 58.99
CA THR A 780 34.33 2.36 59.81
C THR A 780 34.55 1.92 61.25
N ILE A 781 33.80 0.95 61.77
CA ILE A 781 34.05 0.37 63.11
C ILE A 781 35.07 -0.78 63.06
N ARG A 782 35.32 -1.38 61.88
CA ARG A 782 36.34 -2.45 61.72
C ARG A 782 37.66 -1.98 61.12
N CYS A 783 37.71 -0.89 60.35
CA CYS A 783 38.96 -0.38 59.79
C CYS A 783 39.80 0.46 60.78
N VAL A 784 39.20 1.03 61.83
CA VAL A 784 39.96 1.75 62.88
C VAL A 784 40.85 0.79 63.71
N ASN A 785 40.48 -0.49 63.82
CA ASN A 785 41.31 -1.48 64.54
C ASN A 785 42.43 -2.11 63.69
N ILE A 786 42.34 -2.11 62.35
CA ILE A 786 43.39 -2.67 61.49
C ILE A 786 44.46 -1.62 61.16
N PHE A 787 44.08 -0.35 61.01
CA PHE A 787 45.05 0.73 60.79
C PHE A 787 45.95 1.01 62.01
N CYS A 788 45.45 0.81 63.25
CA CYS A 788 46.28 0.90 64.46
C CYS A 788 47.33 -0.23 64.55
N PHE A 789 47.02 -1.45 64.12
CA PHE A 789 47.98 -2.57 64.17
C PHE A 789 49.06 -2.47 63.09
N ILE A 790 48.74 -1.94 61.90
CA ILE A 790 49.71 -1.80 60.81
C ILE A 790 50.66 -0.63 61.08
N PHE A 791 50.19 0.49 61.67
CA PHE A 791 51.08 1.60 62.04
C PHE A 791 51.98 1.27 63.25
N VAL A 792 51.52 0.50 64.23
CA VAL A 792 52.36 0.03 65.34
C VAL A 792 53.36 -1.03 64.87
N GLY A 793 52.97 -1.91 63.93
CA GLY A 793 53.86 -2.90 63.31
C GLY A 793 54.96 -2.27 62.45
N LEU A 794 54.63 -1.26 61.64
CA LEU A 794 55.61 -0.54 60.81
C LEU A 794 56.51 0.39 61.63
N ALA A 795 56.01 0.94 62.76
CA ALA A 795 56.85 1.67 63.71
C ALA A 795 57.87 0.75 64.41
N LEU A 796 57.48 -0.47 64.82
CA LEU A 796 58.39 -1.44 65.44
C LEU A 796 59.43 -2.02 64.48
N ILE A 797 59.09 -2.19 63.19
CA ILE A 797 60.03 -2.61 62.15
C ILE A 797 61.05 -1.49 61.83
N LYS A 798 60.64 -0.23 61.90
CA LYS A 798 61.53 0.92 61.72
C LYS A 798 62.50 1.10 62.91
N THR A 799 62.05 0.91 64.15
CA THR A 799 62.93 0.92 65.33
C THR A 799 63.89 -0.28 65.38
N ALA A 800 63.52 -1.44 64.82
CA ALA A 800 64.40 -2.60 64.71
C ALA A 800 65.45 -2.47 63.60
N TYR A 801 65.19 -1.68 62.55
CA TYR A 801 66.16 -1.40 61.49
C TYR A 801 67.17 -0.31 61.91
N ASP A 802 66.74 0.71 62.65
CA ASP A 802 67.60 1.78 63.16
C ASP A 802 68.54 1.32 64.31
N LEU A 803 68.24 0.21 64.99
CA LEU A 803 69.13 -0.42 65.97
C LEU A 803 70.24 -1.29 65.34
N ARG A 804 70.13 -1.64 64.05
CA ARG A 804 71.15 -2.44 63.33
C ARG A 804 72.19 -1.59 62.61
N SER A 805 71.93 -0.29 62.39
CA SER A 805 72.84 0.65 61.73
C SER A 805 73.73 1.45 62.69
N MET A 806 73.56 1.32 64.01
CA MET A 806 74.45 1.93 65.02
C MET A 806 75.71 1.11 65.36
N TYR A 807 75.96 -0.04 64.73
CA TYR A 807 77.13 -0.89 65.02
C TYR A 807 78.03 -1.25 63.83
N ALA A 808 77.92 -0.54 62.70
CA ALA A 808 78.84 -0.75 61.59
C ALA A 808 79.32 0.57 60.97
N VAL A 809 80.52 0.98 61.40
CA VAL A 809 81.54 1.65 60.56
C VAL A 809 81.18 3.10 60.19
N ASP A 810 81.57 4.13 60.95
CA ASP A 810 82.94 4.61 61.17
C ASP A 810 83.98 4.13 60.14
N ALA A 811 83.76 4.49 58.87
CA ALA A 811 84.84 4.65 57.89
C ALA A 811 84.42 5.60 56.75
N HIS A 812 84.96 6.83 56.84
CA HIS A 812 85.45 7.66 55.74
C HIS A 812 84.62 7.84 54.45
N ARG A 813 84.03 9.04 54.35
CA ARG A 813 84.22 10.07 53.30
C ARG A 813 84.41 9.65 51.82
N ASN A 814 83.51 10.22 51.01
CA ASN A 814 83.69 10.87 49.70
C ASN A 814 83.68 10.07 48.38
N ALA A 815 82.77 10.52 47.50
CA ALA A 815 82.99 10.99 46.12
C ALA A 815 82.34 10.19 44.95
N GLY A 816 81.83 10.97 43.97
CA GLY A 816 81.58 10.58 42.56
C GLY A 816 80.09 10.46 42.20
N GLU A 817 79.42 11.52 41.75
CA GLU A 817 79.15 11.89 40.32
C GLU A 817 78.18 10.92 39.61
N ARG A 818 76.91 11.34 39.41
CA ARG A 818 76.29 12.04 38.26
C ARG A 818 75.95 11.12 37.07
N VAL A 819 74.67 11.14 36.72
CA VAL A 819 73.96 10.31 35.73
C VAL A 819 73.58 11.18 34.53
N GLU A 820 73.81 10.66 33.33
CA GLU A 820 73.29 11.13 32.04
C GLU A 820 71.97 10.42 31.67
N GLU A 821 70.99 11.27 31.32
CA GLU A 821 70.07 11.27 30.17
C GLU A 821 70.11 10.09 29.15
N PHE A 822 68.95 9.48 28.82
CA PHE A 822 68.24 9.59 27.52
C PHE A 822 67.12 8.53 27.29
N GLN A 823 66.09 9.04 26.62
CA GLN A 823 64.85 8.55 25.95
C GLN A 823 64.64 7.10 25.45
N LYS A 824 63.32 6.78 25.35
CA LYS A 824 62.55 5.77 24.56
C LYS A 824 62.66 4.31 25.05
N ASP A 825 61.59 3.54 25.22
CA ASP A 825 60.28 3.46 24.53
C ASP A 825 59.06 3.56 25.47
#